data_AF-A0A944DEU2-F1
#
_entry.id   AF-A0A944DEU2-F1
#
_cell.length_a   1.000
_cell.length_b   1.000
_cell.length_c   1.000
_cell.angle_alpha   90.00
_cell.angle_beta   90.00
_cell.angle_gamma   90.00
#
_symmetry.space_group_name_H-M   'P 1'
#
loop_
_entity.id
_entity.type
_entity.pdbx_description
1 polymer ?
#
loop_
_entity_poly.entity_id
_entity_poly.type
_entity_poly.pdbx_seq_one_letter_code
_entity_poly.pdbx_strand_id
1 'polypeptide(L)'
;TATVNIFRGGITQTGSGIVSITGSATFNTNAQALSGTQAIATVTVTGVTLTNTNALTVSTTIAGTGEFANAITGTVNYGGSAAPTISTLTMTAAGNTFSYNRAGTQTCVATTYYHLTLATSGAKTCAPTAVSGNVTLSGTATWTLSSSFAIDGNLDVGSGTTLTTAGFVFTVTGTTSVTGTLALSNNTGNKTFTGAITVNNGGTLNGASTAIIVQGGIINNGTVSVTGTATMDTASGVLTANTAIAITTLVVTGVEQTFSGPSTITISSLTVTSPGSVTNSGTTAISSTFAGTGSFTNDTSATLNINASTPSITTLTATATENIVNYSTVNPSCKVTTYYHLNFTNSGNVNCAVTSVTGNLALSGTVSWLTTSTIAVAGTLTVGSGTTLTTGAGSGLNITGTTSVSGTLANSNAASKIYGDAVTINSGGSWTNASNSSITLQNGFTNNSAGTVNFGSTANITCNTNDQSFSGTNAVTLPNLIVTGVTVTNNGALGISGVLSGSGTFAQGSASTLNVDGSITVSSFIASASNNTVNYTATTDAQTVASTSYYNLTIAKSSQTATLAGAITVLGALTISSGTLDTASNYAINIAGNYTNNGTFTPHTSTVTFNGSGQQTLAGTLTGSSAFYGLSITNNSGVDDPGCGTSFTPGVIFLASVTATEYTITSASARVQYLSGGTYTFTNINWNGGASGTQIFFRNSNLSAGAWLLHVSGTQTAVSYVNVGGSDASSGNSILAYNGTNTDCNDNVNWAFSNGALSVDIVDGSGASVMSPAVVLSAISVSIASQTSTGTFGTGSQKIRISNSTFTPTWTLTLAATFGATSVWTGSTGTYDFNDPTSDAGDGVDADSVGGQLTITPTSGTITPQGGCSTTGLSFGSVSAFSQDVVNSVTLLSSSGSTDTDCYWDITGIDLSQSVPAAQPAGSDYSLDMTLTITAS
;
A
#
# COMPACT_ATOMS: atom_id res chain seq x y z
N THR A 1 35.90 -23.16 -99.32
CA THR A 1 36.44 -24.54 -99.36
C THR A 1 36.81 -24.92 -97.95
N ALA A 2 36.19 -25.97 -97.40
CA ALA A 2 36.52 -26.44 -96.05
C ALA A 2 37.91 -27.10 -96.10
N THR A 3 38.94 -26.37 -95.70
CA THR A 3 40.30 -26.91 -95.59
C THR A 3 40.32 -27.94 -94.48
N VAL A 4 40.50 -29.22 -94.83
CA VAL A 4 40.75 -30.29 -93.88
C VAL A 4 42.21 -30.19 -93.45
N ASN A 5 42.45 -29.74 -92.22
CA ASN A 5 43.80 -29.62 -91.69
C ASN A 5 44.20 -30.97 -91.07
N ILE A 6 45.13 -31.70 -91.69
CA ILE A 6 45.63 -32.97 -91.15
C ILE A 6 46.91 -32.69 -90.37
N PHE A 7 46.90 -33.01 -89.07
CA PHE A 7 48.05 -32.88 -88.19
C PHE A 7 48.63 -34.26 -87.89
N ARG A 8 49.97 -34.36 -87.93
CA ARG A 8 50.72 -35.60 -87.69
C ARG A 8 51.55 -35.60 -86.42
N GLY A 9 51.75 -34.44 -85.79
CA GLY A 9 52.58 -34.27 -84.59
C GLY A 9 51.87 -33.53 -83.44
N GLY A 10 50.56 -33.34 -83.52
CA GLY A 10 49.81 -32.52 -82.57
C GLY A 10 49.90 -31.02 -82.87
N ILE A 11 49.47 -30.22 -81.91
CA ILE A 11 49.53 -28.75 -81.95
C ILE A 11 50.09 -28.27 -80.62
N THR A 12 51.19 -27.51 -80.68
CA THR A 12 51.81 -26.89 -79.51
C THR A 12 51.85 -25.38 -79.68
N GLN A 13 51.25 -24.68 -78.73
CA GLN A 13 51.37 -23.24 -78.60
C GLN A 13 52.20 -22.89 -77.36
N THR A 14 53.27 -22.13 -77.57
CA THR A 14 54.18 -21.67 -76.50
C THR A 14 54.01 -20.20 -76.11
N GLY A 15 53.30 -19.39 -76.92
CA GLY A 15 53.00 -17.98 -76.66
C GLY A 15 51.60 -17.72 -76.11
N SER A 16 51.31 -16.50 -75.65
CA SER A 16 50.05 -16.12 -74.97
C SER A 16 48.81 -15.97 -75.86
N GLY A 17 48.88 -16.36 -77.14
CA GLY A 17 47.78 -16.20 -78.11
C GLY A 17 46.71 -17.29 -78.02
N ILE A 18 45.92 -17.46 -79.08
CA ILE A 18 45.01 -18.60 -79.26
C ILE A 18 45.24 -19.20 -80.65
N VAL A 19 45.41 -20.52 -80.75
CA VAL A 19 45.39 -21.22 -82.05
C VAL A 19 43.94 -21.44 -82.47
N SER A 20 43.48 -20.74 -83.51
CA SER A 20 42.09 -20.82 -83.99
C SER A 20 41.98 -21.55 -85.32
N ILE A 21 41.25 -22.67 -85.34
CA ILE A 21 40.94 -23.47 -86.52
C ILE A 21 39.41 -23.46 -86.70
N THR A 22 38.93 -22.72 -87.67
CA THR A 22 37.48 -22.56 -87.92
C THR A 22 36.83 -23.73 -88.67
N GLY A 23 37.64 -24.68 -89.16
CA GLY A 23 37.22 -25.90 -89.85
C GLY A 23 37.57 -27.18 -89.08
N SER A 24 37.75 -28.29 -89.80
CA SER A 24 38.14 -29.58 -89.20
C SER A 24 39.64 -29.73 -89.07
N ALA A 25 40.09 -30.16 -87.89
CA ALA A 25 41.44 -30.66 -87.62
C ALA A 25 41.38 -32.18 -87.44
N THR A 26 42.09 -32.91 -88.31
CA THR A 26 42.15 -34.38 -88.30
C THR A 26 43.49 -34.86 -87.75
N PHE A 27 43.45 -35.79 -86.80
CA PHE A 27 44.59 -36.40 -86.11
C PHE A 27 44.52 -37.92 -86.32
N ASN A 28 45.42 -38.49 -87.10
CA ASN A 28 45.29 -39.88 -87.59
C ASN A 28 46.61 -40.66 -87.72
N THR A 29 47.71 -40.11 -87.22
CA THR A 29 49.04 -40.76 -87.27
C THR A 29 49.67 -40.63 -85.89
N ASN A 30 50.15 -41.73 -85.29
CA ASN A 30 50.76 -41.81 -83.95
C ASN A 30 49.93 -41.15 -82.81
N ALA A 31 50.34 -41.34 -81.56
CA ALA A 31 49.78 -40.54 -80.46
C ALA A 31 50.16 -39.07 -80.64
N GLN A 32 49.23 -38.15 -80.40
CA GLN A 32 49.42 -36.71 -80.60
C GLN A 32 48.89 -35.93 -79.39
N ALA A 33 49.36 -34.69 -79.21
CA ALA A 33 48.94 -33.83 -78.10
C ALA A 33 48.51 -32.43 -78.57
N LEU A 34 47.62 -31.82 -77.81
CA LEU A 34 47.20 -30.42 -77.92
C LEU A 34 47.67 -29.67 -76.67
N SER A 35 48.60 -28.73 -76.82
CA SER A 35 49.13 -27.90 -75.74
C SER A 35 49.02 -26.39 -76.04
N GLY A 36 48.89 -25.59 -74.97
CA GLY A 36 48.51 -24.18 -75.02
C GLY A 36 47.01 -23.95 -75.28
N THR A 37 46.61 -22.71 -75.57
CA THR A 37 45.18 -22.33 -75.74
C THR A 37 44.73 -22.48 -77.19
N GLN A 38 43.71 -23.31 -77.42
CA GLN A 38 43.24 -23.67 -78.75
C GLN A 38 41.72 -23.53 -78.89
N ALA A 39 41.27 -23.16 -80.09
CA ALA A 39 39.86 -23.13 -80.48
C ALA A 39 39.73 -23.82 -81.84
N ILE A 40 39.14 -25.01 -81.88
CA ILE A 40 39.03 -25.85 -83.09
C ILE A 40 37.56 -26.13 -83.34
N ALA A 41 37.04 -25.86 -84.54
CA ALA A 41 35.62 -26.09 -84.79
C ALA A 41 35.27 -27.58 -84.69
N THR A 42 35.95 -28.45 -85.47
CA THR A 42 35.76 -29.90 -85.44
C THR A 42 37.08 -30.62 -85.18
N VAL A 43 37.13 -31.48 -84.17
CA VAL A 43 38.29 -32.37 -83.89
C VAL A 43 37.94 -33.78 -84.36
N THR A 44 38.68 -34.30 -85.34
CA THR A 44 38.49 -35.67 -85.85
C THR A 44 39.70 -36.52 -85.47
N VAL A 45 39.51 -37.59 -84.70
CA VAL A 45 40.59 -38.50 -84.27
C VAL A 45 40.32 -39.90 -84.81
N THR A 46 41.25 -40.45 -85.59
CA THR A 46 41.07 -41.74 -86.27
C THR A 46 42.20 -42.69 -85.91
N GLY A 47 41.89 -43.79 -85.23
CA GLY A 47 42.83 -44.88 -84.93
C GLY A 47 44.01 -44.54 -84.01
N VAL A 48 44.00 -43.38 -83.35
CA VAL A 48 45.07 -42.89 -82.46
C VAL A 48 44.50 -42.25 -81.19
N THR A 49 45.36 -42.00 -80.19
CA THR A 49 45.03 -41.19 -79.01
C THR A 49 45.49 -39.73 -79.24
N LEU A 50 44.56 -38.79 -79.08
CA LEU A 50 44.81 -37.35 -79.02
C LEU A 50 44.64 -36.86 -77.58
N THR A 51 45.71 -36.32 -76.99
CA THR A 51 45.68 -35.83 -75.60
C THR A 51 45.63 -34.31 -75.53
N ASN A 52 44.59 -33.75 -74.92
CA ASN A 52 44.57 -32.33 -74.55
C ASN A 52 45.27 -32.10 -73.21
N THR A 53 46.23 -31.18 -73.15
CA THR A 53 46.97 -30.86 -71.92
C THR A 53 46.64 -29.50 -71.32
N ASN A 54 45.96 -28.62 -72.06
CA ASN A 54 45.64 -27.25 -71.62
C ASN A 54 44.21 -26.86 -72.05
N ALA A 55 43.98 -25.61 -72.44
CA ALA A 55 42.65 -25.11 -72.78
C ALA A 55 42.30 -25.38 -74.26
N LEU A 56 41.25 -26.17 -74.50
CA LEU A 56 40.71 -26.45 -75.82
C LEU A 56 39.24 -26.04 -75.88
N THR A 57 38.87 -25.22 -76.85
CA THR A 57 37.47 -24.94 -77.19
C THR A 57 37.11 -25.69 -78.48
N VAL A 58 36.06 -26.52 -78.44
CA VAL A 58 35.53 -27.22 -79.62
C VAL A 58 34.12 -26.75 -79.91
N SER A 59 33.90 -26.01 -81.00
CA SER A 59 32.59 -25.38 -81.24
C SER A 59 31.55 -26.28 -81.92
N THR A 60 31.94 -27.40 -82.55
CA THR A 60 31.01 -28.28 -83.29
C THR A 60 30.97 -29.72 -82.80
N THR A 61 32.05 -30.51 -82.95
CA THR A 61 32.08 -31.91 -82.52
C THR A 61 33.51 -32.42 -82.31
N ILE A 62 33.65 -33.43 -81.44
CA ILE A 62 34.82 -34.30 -81.32
C ILE A 62 34.36 -35.67 -81.83
N ALA A 63 34.96 -36.16 -82.92
CA ALA A 63 34.45 -37.31 -83.68
C ALA A 63 35.57 -38.25 -84.13
N GLY A 64 35.21 -39.46 -84.55
CA GLY A 64 36.11 -40.42 -85.19
C GLY A 64 36.25 -41.73 -84.42
N THR A 65 37.13 -42.61 -84.89
CA THR A 65 37.32 -43.97 -84.36
C THR A 65 38.45 -44.09 -83.34
N GLY A 66 39.17 -43.01 -83.06
CA GLY A 66 40.27 -42.97 -82.08
C GLY A 66 39.82 -42.67 -80.65
N GLU A 67 40.80 -42.33 -79.81
CA GLU A 67 40.61 -41.86 -78.44
C GLU A 67 40.90 -40.37 -78.35
N PHE A 68 40.02 -39.64 -77.67
CA PHE A 68 40.30 -38.29 -77.18
C PHE A 68 40.44 -38.31 -75.66
N ALA A 69 41.63 -38.00 -75.16
CA ALA A 69 41.95 -37.99 -73.74
C ALA A 69 42.22 -36.57 -73.25
N ASN A 70 41.73 -36.23 -72.06
CA ASN A 70 42.02 -34.95 -71.41
C ASN A 70 42.94 -35.17 -70.21
N ALA A 71 44.14 -34.61 -70.26
CA ALA A 71 45.14 -34.77 -69.20
C ALA A 71 44.79 -33.94 -67.95
N ILE A 72 45.52 -34.16 -66.86
CA ILE A 72 45.30 -33.57 -65.53
C ILE A 72 45.07 -32.05 -65.54
N THR A 73 45.81 -31.30 -66.37
CA THR A 73 45.70 -29.83 -66.48
C THR A 73 44.80 -29.37 -67.62
N GLY A 74 44.18 -30.31 -68.33
CA GLY A 74 43.40 -30.04 -69.52
C GLY A 74 41.98 -29.56 -69.21
N THR A 75 41.57 -28.49 -69.89
CA THR A 75 40.21 -27.94 -69.86
C THR A 75 39.62 -27.99 -71.26
N VAL A 76 38.50 -28.67 -71.43
CA VAL A 76 37.79 -28.75 -72.71
C VAL A 76 36.46 -27.99 -72.61
N ASN A 77 36.24 -27.03 -73.49
CA ASN A 77 35.00 -26.27 -73.65
C ASN A 77 34.29 -26.72 -74.94
N TYR A 78 33.30 -27.59 -74.80
CA TYR A 78 32.56 -28.21 -75.90
C TYR A 78 31.23 -27.49 -76.20
N GLY A 79 31.14 -26.88 -77.38
CA GLY A 79 30.02 -26.05 -77.86
C GLY A 79 29.10 -26.75 -78.87
N GLY A 80 29.32 -28.03 -79.15
CA GLY A 80 28.47 -28.82 -80.06
C GLY A 80 27.06 -29.05 -79.53
N SER A 81 26.05 -29.12 -80.41
CA SER A 81 24.66 -29.39 -80.01
C SER A 81 24.41 -30.86 -79.63
N ALA A 82 25.02 -31.78 -80.38
CA ALA A 82 25.00 -33.21 -80.12
C ALA A 82 26.21 -33.64 -79.28
N ALA A 83 26.12 -34.81 -78.66
CA ALA A 83 27.24 -35.45 -77.97
C ALA A 83 28.41 -35.73 -78.93
N PRO A 84 29.68 -35.59 -78.49
CA PRO A 84 30.83 -36.13 -79.22
C PRO A 84 30.59 -37.55 -79.73
N THR A 85 30.96 -37.81 -80.99
CA THR A 85 30.81 -39.11 -81.65
C THR A 85 32.13 -39.88 -81.75
N ILE A 86 33.12 -39.50 -80.94
CA ILE A 86 34.39 -40.21 -80.79
C ILE A 86 34.18 -41.59 -80.13
N SER A 87 34.89 -42.61 -80.61
CA SER A 87 34.77 -43.97 -80.06
C SER A 87 35.19 -44.08 -78.59
N THR A 88 36.21 -43.34 -78.16
CA THR A 88 36.65 -43.32 -76.77
C THR A 88 36.91 -41.89 -76.30
N LEU A 89 36.20 -41.48 -75.25
CA LEU A 89 36.31 -40.17 -74.60
C LEU A 89 36.80 -40.36 -73.16
N THR A 90 38.08 -40.08 -72.92
CA THR A 90 38.74 -40.32 -71.62
C THR A 90 38.86 -39.03 -70.81
N MET A 91 37.90 -38.80 -69.90
CA MET A 91 37.79 -37.58 -69.08
C MET A 91 38.10 -37.81 -67.60
N THR A 92 38.83 -38.87 -67.25
CA THR A 92 38.97 -39.33 -65.85
C THR A 92 40.27 -38.91 -65.16
N ALA A 93 41.19 -38.22 -65.85
CA ALA A 93 42.45 -37.79 -65.25
C ALA A 93 42.23 -36.78 -64.11
N ALA A 94 42.80 -37.06 -62.94
CA ALA A 94 42.56 -36.29 -61.73
C ALA A 94 43.05 -34.83 -61.84
N GLY A 95 42.10 -33.91 -61.94
CA GLY A 95 42.30 -32.46 -62.08
C GLY A 95 41.69 -31.88 -63.36
N ASN A 96 41.37 -32.73 -64.34
CA ASN A 96 40.90 -32.25 -65.64
C ASN A 96 39.46 -31.71 -65.57
N THR A 97 39.08 -30.84 -66.50
CA THR A 97 37.71 -30.29 -66.60
C THR A 97 37.14 -30.43 -68.00
N PHE A 98 35.89 -30.92 -68.09
CA PHE A 98 35.11 -30.93 -69.32
C PHE A 98 33.85 -30.06 -69.16
N SER A 99 33.67 -29.10 -70.05
CA SER A 99 32.61 -28.09 -69.98
C SER A 99 31.70 -28.15 -71.21
N TYR A 100 30.41 -28.34 -71.00
CA TYR A 100 29.38 -28.24 -72.02
C TYR A 100 28.87 -26.79 -72.10
N ASN A 101 29.39 -26.03 -73.07
CA ASN A 101 29.29 -24.56 -73.10
C ASN A 101 28.45 -24.00 -74.26
N ARG A 102 27.56 -24.80 -74.85
CA ARG A 102 26.65 -24.31 -75.92
C ARG A 102 25.47 -23.52 -75.34
N ALA A 103 25.22 -22.33 -75.88
CA ALA A 103 23.97 -21.61 -75.64
C ALA A 103 22.78 -22.32 -76.35
N GLY A 104 21.77 -22.71 -75.59
CA GLY A 104 20.64 -23.53 -76.05
C GLY A 104 20.84 -25.02 -75.76
N THR A 105 19.90 -25.85 -76.22
CA THR A 105 19.89 -27.29 -75.90
C THR A 105 21.20 -27.98 -76.29
N GLN A 106 21.72 -28.83 -75.41
CA GLN A 106 22.97 -29.56 -75.61
C GLN A 106 22.88 -30.96 -75.02
N THR A 107 23.33 -31.97 -75.79
CA THR A 107 23.39 -33.36 -75.33
C THR A 107 24.80 -33.73 -74.90
N CYS A 108 24.95 -34.32 -73.72
CA CYS A 108 26.24 -34.79 -73.21
C CYS A 108 26.50 -36.27 -73.53
N VAL A 109 27.77 -36.66 -73.53
CA VAL A 109 28.21 -38.07 -73.56
C VAL A 109 28.02 -38.71 -72.19
N ALA A 110 27.46 -39.91 -72.18
CA ALA A 110 27.42 -40.78 -71.01
C ALA A 110 28.79 -41.45 -70.81
N THR A 111 29.64 -40.83 -70.01
CA THR A 111 30.95 -41.34 -69.58
C THR A 111 31.25 -40.81 -68.18
N THR A 112 32.35 -41.28 -67.59
CA THR A 112 32.87 -40.76 -66.33
C THR A 112 33.71 -39.52 -66.60
N TYR A 113 33.47 -38.47 -65.83
CA TYR A 113 34.27 -37.24 -65.86
C TYR A 113 35.01 -37.07 -64.53
N TYR A 114 36.13 -36.34 -64.54
CA TYR A 114 36.74 -35.88 -63.30
C TYR A 114 36.05 -34.59 -62.82
N HIS A 115 36.21 -33.44 -63.50
CA HIS A 115 35.34 -32.26 -63.30
C HIS A 115 34.39 -32.08 -64.49
N LEU A 116 33.12 -31.80 -64.20
CA LEU A 116 32.08 -31.54 -65.20
C LEU A 116 31.46 -30.16 -65.01
N THR A 117 31.50 -29.33 -66.05
CA THR A 117 30.83 -28.03 -66.06
C THR A 117 29.69 -28.01 -67.07
N LEU A 118 28.51 -27.54 -66.66
CA LEU A 118 27.35 -27.31 -67.51
C LEU A 118 27.08 -25.80 -67.57
N ALA A 119 27.52 -25.14 -68.63
CA ALA A 119 27.60 -23.69 -68.71
C ALA A 119 26.63 -23.06 -69.72
N THR A 120 26.58 -21.72 -69.70
CA THR A 120 25.86 -20.83 -70.62
C THR A 120 24.34 -20.86 -70.47
N SER A 121 23.54 -21.35 -71.42
CA SER A 121 22.07 -21.31 -71.34
C SER A 121 21.41 -22.54 -71.97
N GLY A 122 20.15 -22.78 -71.63
CA GLY A 122 19.34 -23.85 -72.22
C GLY A 122 19.51 -25.21 -71.54
N ALA A 123 18.69 -26.18 -71.96
CA ALA A 123 18.64 -27.51 -71.36
C ALA A 123 19.88 -28.35 -71.71
N LYS A 124 20.50 -28.92 -70.69
CA LYS A 124 21.63 -29.85 -70.80
C LYS A 124 21.10 -31.27 -70.56
N THR A 125 21.00 -32.06 -71.63
CA THR A 125 20.56 -33.45 -71.57
C THR A 125 21.77 -34.33 -71.35
N CYS A 126 22.08 -34.60 -70.08
CA CYS A 126 23.32 -35.26 -69.68
C CYS A 126 23.04 -36.44 -68.74
N ALA A 127 23.64 -37.58 -69.05
CA ALA A 127 23.59 -38.81 -68.24
C ALA A 127 25.01 -39.34 -67.98
N PRO A 128 25.89 -38.57 -67.31
CA PRO A 128 27.21 -39.05 -66.90
C PRO A 128 27.09 -40.28 -66.00
N THR A 129 28.03 -41.22 -66.11
CA THR A 129 28.02 -42.45 -65.29
C THR A 129 28.49 -42.19 -63.86
N ALA A 130 29.44 -41.26 -63.68
CA ALA A 130 29.92 -40.76 -62.39
C ALA A 130 30.75 -39.48 -62.61
N VAL A 131 30.89 -38.66 -61.56
CA VAL A 131 31.86 -37.56 -61.52
C VAL A 131 32.73 -37.69 -60.27
N SER A 132 34.02 -37.99 -60.45
CA SER A 132 34.95 -38.21 -59.34
C SER A 132 35.44 -36.92 -58.66
N GLY A 133 35.29 -35.78 -59.33
CA GLY A 133 35.57 -34.46 -58.80
C GLY A 133 34.28 -33.63 -58.67
N ASN A 134 34.39 -32.36 -59.04
CA ASN A 134 33.31 -31.38 -58.89
C ASN A 134 32.38 -31.31 -60.11
N VAL A 135 31.11 -31.00 -59.84
CA VAL A 135 30.12 -30.60 -60.84
C VAL A 135 29.77 -29.12 -60.65
N THR A 136 29.79 -28.33 -61.72
CA THR A 136 29.42 -26.91 -61.69
C THR A 136 28.39 -26.59 -62.76
N LEU A 137 27.26 -25.99 -62.38
CA LEU A 137 26.30 -25.39 -63.30
C LEU A 137 26.53 -23.88 -63.31
N SER A 138 26.60 -23.24 -64.49
CA SER A 138 26.73 -21.78 -64.60
C SER A 138 25.85 -21.15 -65.70
N GLY A 139 25.63 -19.84 -65.61
CA GLY A 139 24.74 -19.10 -66.52
C GLY A 139 23.25 -19.36 -66.24
N THR A 140 22.47 -19.68 -67.26
CA THR A 140 21.05 -20.06 -67.15
C THR A 140 20.80 -21.49 -67.64
N ALA A 141 21.81 -22.35 -67.52
CA ALA A 141 21.71 -23.76 -67.88
C ALA A 141 20.70 -24.50 -66.97
N THR A 142 19.91 -25.40 -67.56
CA THR A 142 19.01 -26.28 -66.83
C THR A 142 19.40 -27.73 -67.04
N TRP A 143 19.38 -28.55 -65.99
CA TRP A 143 19.69 -29.97 -66.05
C TRP A 143 18.68 -30.77 -65.24
N THR A 144 17.99 -31.69 -65.92
CA THR A 144 17.13 -32.69 -65.27
C THR A 144 17.80 -34.04 -65.41
N LEU A 145 18.00 -34.74 -64.30
CA LEU A 145 18.59 -36.08 -64.33
C LEU A 145 17.66 -37.05 -65.07
N SER A 146 18.26 -37.95 -65.86
CA SER A 146 17.60 -39.04 -66.58
C SER A 146 18.07 -40.43 -66.15
N SER A 147 18.99 -40.50 -65.18
CA SER A 147 19.53 -41.73 -64.60
C SER A 147 20.09 -41.44 -63.19
N SER A 148 20.35 -42.49 -62.41
CA SER A 148 21.02 -42.37 -61.11
C SER A 148 22.44 -41.81 -61.27
N PHE A 149 22.83 -40.90 -60.38
CA PHE A 149 24.04 -40.12 -60.54
C PHE A 149 24.74 -39.83 -59.20
N ALA A 150 26.06 -39.93 -59.19
CA ALA A 150 26.92 -39.69 -58.02
C ALA A 150 28.03 -38.68 -58.34
N ILE A 151 28.28 -37.80 -57.38
CA ILE A 151 29.35 -36.80 -57.38
C ILE A 151 30.22 -37.07 -56.15
N ASP A 152 31.47 -37.46 -56.36
CA ASP A 152 32.41 -37.71 -55.26
C ASP A 152 32.99 -36.41 -54.69
N GLY A 153 33.09 -35.35 -55.51
CA GLY A 153 33.51 -34.01 -55.11
C GLY A 153 32.34 -33.08 -54.77
N ASN A 154 32.54 -31.78 -55.00
CA ASN A 154 31.57 -30.74 -54.68
C ASN A 154 30.55 -30.53 -55.81
N LEU A 155 29.34 -30.12 -55.44
CA LEU A 155 28.31 -29.64 -56.35
C LEU A 155 28.14 -28.13 -56.21
N ASP A 156 28.24 -27.39 -57.31
CA ASP A 156 27.89 -25.97 -57.36
C ASP A 156 26.77 -25.70 -58.37
N VAL A 157 25.60 -25.31 -57.85
CA VAL A 157 24.43 -24.90 -58.64
C VAL A 157 24.44 -23.38 -58.72
N GLY A 158 25.09 -22.84 -59.77
CA GLY A 158 25.33 -21.42 -59.95
C GLY A 158 24.07 -20.57 -60.15
N SER A 159 24.19 -19.26 -59.91
CA SER A 159 23.10 -18.29 -60.08
C SER A 159 22.45 -18.38 -61.47
N GLY A 160 21.12 -18.39 -61.51
CA GLY A 160 20.33 -18.51 -62.75
C GLY A 160 20.16 -19.93 -63.28
N THR A 161 20.87 -20.92 -62.73
CA THR A 161 20.79 -22.32 -63.16
C THR A 161 19.73 -23.12 -62.41
N THR A 162 19.35 -24.27 -62.95
CA THR A 162 18.44 -25.21 -62.27
C THR A 162 18.92 -26.65 -62.44
N LEU A 163 19.10 -27.36 -61.33
CA LEU A 163 19.31 -28.81 -61.28
C LEU A 163 18.06 -29.48 -60.71
N THR A 164 17.46 -30.41 -61.44
CA THR A 164 16.30 -31.22 -61.00
C THR A 164 16.68 -32.70 -60.95
N THR A 165 16.56 -33.33 -59.78
CA THR A 165 17.01 -34.71 -59.57
C THR A 165 16.05 -35.78 -60.11
N ALA A 166 14.77 -35.44 -60.27
CA ALA A 166 13.72 -36.39 -60.65
C ALA A 166 13.73 -37.69 -59.80
N GLY A 167 13.17 -38.79 -60.32
CA GLY A 167 12.98 -40.04 -59.57
C GLY A 167 14.23 -40.91 -59.38
N PHE A 168 15.43 -40.35 -59.52
CA PHE A 168 16.69 -41.10 -59.56
C PHE A 168 17.47 -41.02 -58.25
N VAL A 169 18.35 -41.99 -58.00
CA VAL A 169 19.30 -41.88 -56.88
C VAL A 169 20.29 -40.77 -57.21
N PHE A 170 20.49 -39.85 -56.28
CA PHE A 170 21.41 -38.72 -56.42
C PHE A 170 22.28 -38.66 -55.17
N THR A 171 23.60 -38.76 -55.31
CA THR A 171 24.53 -38.70 -54.18
C THR A 171 25.58 -37.65 -54.39
N VAL A 172 25.80 -36.80 -53.38
CA VAL A 172 26.92 -35.85 -53.32
C VAL A 172 27.75 -36.14 -52.07
N THR A 173 29.01 -36.50 -52.29
CA THR A 173 29.94 -36.81 -51.21
C THR A 173 30.61 -35.54 -50.66
N GLY A 174 30.94 -34.60 -51.54
CA GLY A 174 31.44 -33.29 -51.13
C GLY A 174 30.36 -32.32 -50.67
N THR A 175 30.74 -31.05 -50.55
CA THR A 175 29.83 -29.95 -50.20
C THR A 175 28.96 -29.54 -51.38
N THR A 176 27.77 -29.00 -51.07
CA THR A 176 26.85 -28.47 -52.09
C THR A 176 26.66 -26.97 -51.90
N SER A 177 26.97 -26.17 -52.91
CA SER A 177 26.71 -24.73 -52.99
C SER A 177 25.54 -24.46 -53.92
N VAL A 178 24.55 -23.68 -53.47
CA VAL A 178 23.36 -23.34 -54.27
C VAL A 178 23.19 -21.83 -54.32
N THR A 179 23.51 -21.20 -55.46
CA THR A 179 23.14 -19.81 -55.79
C THR A 179 22.02 -19.75 -56.83
N GLY A 180 21.76 -20.85 -57.56
CA GLY A 180 20.61 -21.05 -58.44
C GLY A 180 19.48 -21.85 -57.78
N THR A 181 18.86 -22.79 -58.51
CA THR A 181 17.79 -23.65 -57.97
C THR A 181 18.20 -25.13 -57.97
N LEU A 182 18.22 -25.75 -56.79
CA LEU A 182 18.33 -27.19 -56.62
C LEU A 182 16.95 -27.77 -56.27
N ALA A 183 16.37 -28.54 -57.19
CA ALA A 183 15.06 -29.16 -57.06
C ALA A 183 15.18 -30.67 -56.82
N LEU A 184 14.98 -31.09 -55.56
CA LEU A 184 14.93 -32.49 -55.14
C LEU A 184 13.51 -33.02 -55.33
N SER A 185 13.15 -33.29 -56.58
CA SER A 185 11.81 -33.76 -56.96
C SER A 185 11.67 -35.29 -56.89
N ASN A 186 10.42 -35.76 -56.78
CA ASN A 186 10.01 -37.17 -56.88
C ASN A 186 10.46 -38.10 -55.72
N ASN A 187 9.57 -39.00 -55.30
CA ASN A 187 9.71 -39.84 -54.11
C ASN A 187 10.53 -41.12 -54.33
N THR A 188 10.92 -41.44 -55.57
CA THR A 188 11.77 -42.60 -55.86
C THR A 188 13.25 -42.22 -55.92
N GLY A 189 14.11 -43.10 -55.41
CA GLY A 189 15.57 -42.92 -55.34
C GLY A 189 16.02 -41.95 -54.25
N ASN A 190 16.99 -42.38 -53.43
CA ASN A 190 17.52 -41.54 -52.35
C ASN A 190 18.28 -40.33 -52.90
N LYS A 191 18.09 -39.17 -52.27
CA LYS A 191 18.82 -37.93 -52.54
C LYS A 191 19.75 -37.67 -51.35
N THR A 192 20.97 -38.18 -51.43
CA THR A 192 21.92 -38.22 -50.30
C THR A 192 22.97 -37.14 -50.44
N PHE A 193 23.05 -36.27 -49.45
CA PHE A 193 24.08 -35.26 -49.28
C PHE A 193 24.84 -35.58 -48.01
N THR A 194 26.09 -36.00 -48.14
CA THR A 194 26.94 -36.30 -46.97
C THR A 194 27.66 -35.04 -46.49
N GLY A 195 28.15 -34.19 -47.41
CA GLY A 195 28.59 -32.83 -47.10
C GLY A 195 27.42 -31.86 -46.90
N ALA A 196 27.70 -30.74 -46.24
CA ALA A 196 26.72 -29.70 -45.97
C ALA A 196 26.18 -29.06 -47.25
N ILE A 197 24.89 -28.70 -47.25
CA ILE A 197 24.26 -27.89 -48.29
C ILE A 197 24.25 -26.43 -47.86
N THR A 198 24.98 -25.57 -48.56
CA THR A 198 24.92 -24.12 -48.38
C THR A 198 24.03 -23.51 -49.46
N VAL A 199 22.84 -23.05 -49.06
CA VAL A 199 21.98 -22.24 -49.91
C VAL A 199 22.40 -20.79 -49.74
N ASN A 200 23.06 -20.24 -50.75
CA ASN A 200 23.56 -18.88 -50.77
C ASN A 200 22.42 -17.88 -51.01
N ASN A 201 22.70 -16.59 -50.82
CA ASN A 201 21.74 -15.53 -51.12
C ASN A 201 21.26 -15.60 -52.58
N GLY A 202 19.94 -15.54 -52.79
CA GLY A 202 19.28 -15.75 -54.10
C GLY A 202 19.14 -17.22 -54.52
N GLY A 203 19.80 -18.15 -53.85
CA GLY A 203 19.68 -19.59 -54.07
C GLY A 203 18.36 -20.16 -53.53
N THR A 204 17.91 -21.25 -54.14
CA THR A 204 16.67 -21.96 -53.78
C THR A 204 16.91 -23.46 -53.70
N LEU A 205 16.59 -24.07 -52.56
CA LEU A 205 16.47 -25.51 -52.38
C LEU A 205 15.00 -25.89 -52.21
N ASN A 206 14.46 -26.61 -53.20
CA ASN A 206 13.09 -27.12 -53.17
C ASN A 206 13.11 -28.64 -53.08
N GLY A 207 12.48 -29.23 -52.06
CA GLY A 207 12.50 -30.68 -51.85
C GLY A 207 11.12 -31.28 -51.70
N ALA A 208 10.57 -31.86 -52.78
CA ALA A 208 9.30 -32.59 -52.74
C ALA A 208 9.47 -34.09 -52.49
N SER A 209 10.69 -34.63 -52.62
CA SER A 209 10.99 -36.04 -52.41
C SER A 209 10.83 -36.45 -50.94
N THR A 210 10.31 -37.66 -50.70
CA THR A 210 10.27 -38.29 -49.36
C THR A 210 11.54 -39.05 -48.99
N ALA A 211 12.55 -39.04 -49.86
CA ALA A 211 13.80 -39.80 -49.67
C ALA A 211 15.03 -38.87 -49.67
N ILE A 212 14.92 -37.71 -49.01
CA ILE A 212 16.03 -36.74 -48.89
C ILE A 212 16.84 -37.08 -47.64
N ILE A 213 18.16 -37.24 -47.77
CA ILE A 213 19.09 -37.52 -46.68
C ILE A 213 20.14 -36.41 -46.67
N VAL A 214 20.20 -35.64 -45.58
CA VAL A 214 21.05 -34.44 -45.43
C VAL A 214 21.99 -34.59 -44.25
N GLN A 215 22.97 -35.48 -44.36
CA GLN A 215 23.84 -35.85 -43.25
C GLN A 215 24.73 -34.68 -42.78
N GLY A 216 25.21 -33.86 -43.72
CA GLY A 216 26.00 -32.67 -43.41
C GLY A 216 25.18 -31.44 -42.99
N GLY A 217 23.84 -31.54 -42.97
CA GLY A 217 22.95 -30.43 -42.64
C GLY A 217 22.76 -29.40 -43.76
N ILE A 218 22.13 -28.27 -43.42
CA ILE A 218 21.75 -27.19 -44.34
C ILE A 218 22.11 -25.84 -43.70
N ILE A 219 22.90 -25.03 -44.41
CA ILE A 219 23.15 -23.62 -44.07
C ILE A 219 22.34 -22.77 -45.05
N ASN A 220 21.32 -22.07 -44.56
CA ASN A 220 20.41 -21.30 -45.41
C ASN A 220 20.63 -19.79 -45.29
N ASN A 221 21.08 -19.18 -46.38
CA ASN A 221 21.13 -17.73 -46.63
C ASN A 221 20.17 -17.30 -47.76
N GLY A 222 19.39 -18.23 -48.32
CA GLY A 222 18.46 -18.02 -49.43
C GLY A 222 17.08 -18.57 -49.09
N THR A 223 16.51 -19.39 -49.98
CA THR A 223 15.19 -20.03 -49.79
C THR A 223 15.33 -21.54 -49.63
N VAL A 224 14.82 -22.10 -48.53
CA VAL A 224 14.68 -23.56 -48.32
C VAL A 224 13.22 -23.91 -48.09
N SER A 225 12.65 -24.72 -48.98
CA SER A 225 11.29 -25.24 -48.89
C SER A 225 11.26 -26.73 -49.21
N VAL A 226 11.25 -27.57 -48.17
CA VAL A 226 11.18 -29.02 -48.29
C VAL A 226 9.77 -29.48 -47.93
N THR A 227 8.95 -29.78 -48.94
CA THR A 227 7.59 -30.30 -48.77
C THR A 227 7.53 -31.82 -48.55
N GLY A 228 8.63 -32.53 -48.88
CA GLY A 228 8.78 -33.95 -48.65
C GLY A 228 9.34 -34.31 -47.26
N THR A 229 10.08 -35.41 -47.20
CA THR A 229 10.70 -35.92 -45.96
C THR A 229 12.22 -35.84 -46.07
N ALA A 230 12.82 -35.12 -45.12
CA ALA A 230 14.26 -35.06 -44.92
C ALA A 230 14.66 -35.93 -43.73
N THR A 231 15.78 -36.64 -43.85
CA THR A 231 16.38 -37.46 -42.79
C THR A 231 17.79 -36.95 -42.48
N MET A 232 18.11 -36.80 -41.20
CA MET A 232 19.47 -36.61 -40.69
C MET A 232 19.82 -37.83 -39.81
N ASP A 233 20.89 -38.55 -40.14
CA ASP A 233 21.14 -39.88 -39.58
C ASP A 233 22.55 -40.10 -39.00
N THR A 234 23.59 -40.13 -39.82
CA THR A 234 24.86 -40.79 -39.52
C THR A 234 26.00 -39.81 -39.29
N ALA A 235 25.83 -38.55 -39.66
CA ALA A 235 26.76 -37.46 -39.40
C ALA A 235 26.10 -36.36 -38.56
N SER A 236 26.91 -35.69 -37.73
CA SER A 236 26.50 -34.53 -36.94
C SER A 236 26.33 -33.32 -37.86
N GLY A 237 25.14 -33.20 -38.43
CA GLY A 237 24.72 -32.10 -39.27
C GLY A 237 24.16 -30.93 -38.45
N VAL A 238 24.18 -29.76 -39.10
CA VAL A 238 23.63 -28.53 -38.53
C VAL A 238 22.60 -27.95 -39.50
N LEU A 239 21.41 -27.63 -39.00
CA LEU A 239 20.48 -26.74 -39.69
C LEU A 239 20.74 -25.32 -39.19
N THR A 240 21.28 -24.46 -40.05
CA THR A 240 21.52 -23.04 -39.75
C THR A 240 20.61 -22.16 -40.59
N ALA A 241 19.62 -21.54 -39.94
CA ALA A 241 18.69 -20.61 -40.56
C ALA A 241 19.18 -19.16 -40.43
N ASN A 242 20.08 -18.71 -41.33
CA ASN A 242 20.34 -17.27 -41.46
C ASN A 242 19.12 -16.58 -42.10
N THR A 243 18.48 -17.25 -43.05
CA THR A 243 17.10 -17.05 -43.49
C THR A 243 16.23 -18.24 -43.08
N ALA A 244 14.91 -18.04 -42.97
CA ALA A 244 13.99 -19.07 -42.48
C ALA A 244 14.08 -20.38 -43.28
N ILE A 245 14.08 -21.51 -42.58
CA ILE A 245 14.04 -22.86 -43.16
C ILE A 245 12.62 -23.41 -42.99
N ALA A 246 12.02 -23.96 -44.05
CA ALA A 246 10.74 -24.65 -43.97
C ALA A 246 10.89 -26.11 -44.41
N ILE A 247 10.55 -27.06 -43.51
CA ILE A 247 10.58 -28.50 -43.75
C ILE A 247 9.23 -29.10 -43.31
N THR A 248 8.59 -29.91 -44.16
CA THR A 248 7.32 -30.55 -43.81
C THR A 248 7.53 -31.72 -42.88
N THR A 249 8.41 -32.66 -43.23
CA THR A 249 8.72 -33.80 -42.36
C THR A 249 10.23 -33.90 -42.18
N LEU A 250 10.68 -33.90 -40.92
CA LEU A 250 12.07 -34.12 -40.54
C LEU A 250 12.16 -35.33 -39.61
N VAL A 251 13.00 -36.30 -40.00
CA VAL A 251 13.36 -37.44 -39.18
C VAL A 251 14.82 -37.28 -38.74
N VAL A 252 15.05 -37.35 -37.44
CA VAL A 252 16.40 -37.38 -36.85
C VAL A 252 16.61 -38.76 -36.23
N THR A 253 17.71 -39.41 -36.59
CA THR A 253 18.11 -40.72 -36.06
C THR A 253 19.65 -40.77 -35.94
N GLY A 254 20.19 -41.83 -35.34
CA GLY A 254 21.62 -42.15 -35.32
C GLY A 254 22.51 -41.28 -34.42
N VAL A 255 22.65 -39.98 -34.69
CA VAL A 255 23.55 -39.08 -33.93
C VAL A 255 22.88 -37.75 -33.56
N GLU A 256 23.56 -36.96 -32.75
CA GLU A 256 23.13 -35.61 -32.38
C GLU A 256 23.19 -34.63 -33.57
N GLN A 257 22.12 -33.85 -33.71
CA GLN A 257 21.96 -32.79 -34.72
C GLN A 257 21.74 -31.44 -34.04
N THR A 258 22.20 -30.36 -34.67
CA THR A 258 22.05 -28.99 -34.10
C THR A 258 21.15 -28.11 -34.97
N PHE A 259 20.20 -27.42 -34.34
CA PHE A 259 19.37 -26.38 -34.98
C PHE A 259 19.83 -25.01 -34.50
N SER A 260 20.12 -24.08 -35.41
CA SER A 260 20.77 -22.82 -35.11
C SER A 260 20.39 -21.71 -36.09
N GLY A 261 20.88 -20.50 -35.82
CA GLY A 261 20.71 -19.33 -36.69
C GLY A 261 19.70 -18.32 -36.14
N PRO A 262 19.76 -17.08 -36.64
CA PRO A 262 18.91 -15.97 -36.18
C PRO A 262 17.46 -16.05 -36.66
N SER A 263 17.17 -16.80 -37.73
CA SER A 263 15.83 -16.99 -38.26
C SER A 263 15.18 -18.28 -37.78
N THR A 264 13.85 -18.38 -37.93
CA THR A 264 13.09 -19.56 -37.50
C THR A 264 13.30 -20.77 -38.43
N ILE A 265 13.55 -21.93 -37.82
CA ILE A 265 13.41 -23.25 -38.45
C ILE A 265 11.98 -23.74 -38.22
N THR A 266 11.18 -23.81 -39.28
CA THR A 266 9.79 -24.29 -39.23
C THR A 266 9.73 -25.72 -39.72
N ILE A 267 9.27 -26.62 -38.86
CA ILE A 267 9.10 -28.04 -39.14
C ILE A 267 7.63 -28.40 -38.92
N SER A 268 6.95 -29.03 -39.87
CA SER A 268 5.57 -29.48 -39.58
C SER A 268 5.56 -30.73 -38.69
N SER A 269 6.26 -31.78 -39.10
CA SER A 269 6.37 -33.04 -38.38
C SER A 269 7.84 -33.33 -38.06
N LEU A 270 8.19 -33.33 -36.77
CA LEU A 270 9.50 -33.73 -36.26
C LEU A 270 9.39 -35.07 -35.52
N THR A 271 10.14 -36.07 -35.99
CA THR A 271 10.33 -37.34 -35.28
C THR A 271 11.81 -37.55 -34.95
N VAL A 272 12.13 -37.71 -33.67
CA VAL A 272 13.50 -38.00 -33.20
C VAL A 272 13.54 -39.43 -32.68
N THR A 273 14.32 -40.31 -33.32
CA THR A 273 14.40 -41.74 -33.01
C THR A 273 15.73 -42.06 -32.35
N SER A 274 15.69 -42.72 -31.18
CA SER A 274 16.90 -43.15 -30.47
C SER A 274 17.80 -44.02 -31.37
N PRO A 275 19.13 -43.83 -31.36
CA PRO A 275 19.90 -42.95 -30.46
C PRO A 275 20.03 -41.48 -30.89
N GLY A 276 19.33 -41.06 -31.95
CA GLY A 276 19.37 -39.67 -32.43
C GLY A 276 18.88 -38.66 -31.40
N SER A 277 19.46 -37.47 -31.44
CA SER A 277 19.11 -36.34 -30.58
C SER A 277 19.16 -35.02 -31.35
N VAL A 278 18.45 -34.01 -30.83
CA VAL A 278 18.45 -32.65 -31.39
C VAL A 278 18.78 -31.66 -30.29
N THR A 279 19.72 -30.75 -30.56
CA THR A 279 19.99 -29.57 -29.74
C THR A 279 19.56 -28.32 -30.51
N ASN A 280 18.55 -27.62 -29.99
CA ASN A 280 18.09 -26.33 -30.52
C ASN A 280 18.80 -25.18 -29.81
N SER A 281 19.64 -24.45 -30.54
CA SER A 281 20.36 -23.26 -30.09
C SER A 281 19.87 -21.98 -30.80
N GLY A 282 18.69 -22.03 -31.43
CA GLY A 282 18.05 -20.91 -32.13
C GLY A 282 16.53 -20.89 -31.90
N THR A 283 15.77 -20.47 -32.92
CA THR A 283 14.30 -20.53 -32.89
C THR A 283 13.78 -21.68 -33.75
N THR A 284 13.10 -22.64 -33.13
CA THR A 284 12.46 -23.76 -33.84
C THR A 284 10.96 -23.75 -33.60
N ALA A 285 10.17 -23.92 -34.67
CA ALA A 285 8.72 -24.03 -34.62
C ALA A 285 8.24 -25.38 -35.17
N ILE A 286 7.49 -26.13 -34.37
CA ILE A 286 6.97 -27.46 -34.75
C ILE A 286 5.45 -27.40 -34.88
N SER A 287 4.91 -27.58 -36.08
CA SER A 287 3.51 -27.21 -36.38
C SER A 287 2.45 -28.29 -36.20
N SER A 288 2.80 -29.58 -36.22
CA SER A 288 1.82 -30.66 -36.13
C SER A 288 2.26 -31.84 -35.27
N THR A 289 3.42 -32.44 -35.53
CA THR A 289 3.89 -33.65 -34.82
C THR A 289 5.24 -33.38 -34.17
N PHE A 290 5.35 -33.65 -32.87
CA PHE A 290 6.61 -33.66 -32.14
C PHE A 290 6.72 -34.98 -31.36
N ALA A 291 7.42 -35.96 -31.93
CA ALA A 291 7.34 -37.36 -31.51
C ALA A 291 8.69 -38.07 -31.49
N GLY A 292 8.71 -39.27 -30.90
CA GLY A 292 9.79 -40.24 -31.04
C GLY A 292 10.48 -40.65 -29.73
N THR A 293 11.38 -41.62 -29.84
CA THR A 293 12.10 -42.25 -28.71
C THR A 293 13.41 -41.56 -28.35
N GLY A 294 13.91 -40.67 -29.21
CA GLY A 294 15.13 -39.91 -28.97
C GLY A 294 14.91 -38.70 -28.06
N SER A 295 15.91 -37.81 -27.99
CA SER A 295 15.90 -36.63 -27.13
C SER A 295 15.92 -35.31 -27.90
N PHE A 296 15.23 -34.32 -27.36
CA PHE A 296 15.29 -32.94 -27.82
C PHE A 296 15.72 -32.04 -26.66
N THR A 297 16.77 -31.25 -26.85
CA THR A 297 17.29 -30.27 -25.89
C THR A 297 17.05 -28.87 -26.44
N ASN A 298 16.34 -28.03 -25.67
CA ASN A 298 16.25 -26.60 -25.93
C ASN A 298 17.34 -25.90 -25.13
N ASP A 299 18.36 -25.41 -25.82
CA ASP A 299 19.60 -24.91 -25.24
C ASP A 299 19.44 -23.48 -24.68
N THR A 300 20.50 -22.96 -24.07
CA THR A 300 20.56 -21.63 -23.46
C THR A 300 20.04 -20.54 -24.41
N SER A 301 19.10 -19.73 -23.91
CA SER A 301 18.44 -18.64 -24.66
C SER A 301 17.71 -19.07 -25.96
N ALA A 302 17.56 -20.36 -26.24
CA ALA A 302 16.87 -20.86 -27.42
C ALA A 302 15.34 -20.82 -27.25
N THR A 303 14.62 -20.68 -28.37
CA THR A 303 13.15 -20.66 -28.38
C THR A 303 12.59 -21.87 -29.12
N LEU A 304 11.71 -22.62 -28.45
CA LEU A 304 10.97 -23.73 -29.02
C LEU A 304 9.46 -23.42 -29.04
N ASN A 305 8.90 -23.25 -30.23
CA ASN A 305 7.46 -23.05 -30.43
C ASN A 305 6.80 -24.38 -30.79
N ILE A 306 5.96 -24.91 -29.90
CA ILE A 306 5.26 -26.17 -30.06
C ILE A 306 3.80 -25.87 -30.42
N ASN A 307 3.46 -26.16 -31.67
CA ASN A 307 2.12 -26.16 -32.22
C ASN A 307 1.59 -27.59 -32.47
N ALA A 308 2.26 -28.60 -31.93
CA ALA A 308 1.73 -29.96 -31.86
C ALA A 308 0.73 -30.08 -30.70
N SER A 309 -0.47 -30.61 -30.95
CA SER A 309 -1.53 -30.71 -29.93
C SER A 309 -1.19 -31.69 -28.81
N THR A 310 -0.43 -32.75 -29.11
CA THR A 310 -0.03 -33.81 -28.17
C THR A 310 1.42 -34.25 -28.46
N PRO A 311 2.45 -33.51 -27.98
CA PRO A 311 3.83 -33.90 -28.16
C PRO A 311 4.11 -35.23 -27.44
N SER A 312 4.55 -36.23 -28.21
CA SER A 312 4.82 -37.59 -27.75
C SER A 312 6.32 -37.91 -27.72
N ILE A 313 7.18 -36.90 -27.91
CA ILE A 313 8.63 -37.05 -27.70
C ILE A 313 8.91 -37.61 -26.31
N THR A 314 9.80 -38.61 -26.24
CA THR A 314 10.08 -39.31 -24.99
C THR A 314 10.83 -38.40 -24.02
N THR A 315 11.89 -37.73 -24.50
CA THR A 315 12.76 -36.87 -23.69
C THR A 315 12.79 -35.44 -24.25
N LEU A 316 12.30 -34.49 -23.47
CA LEU A 316 12.44 -33.05 -23.70
C LEU A 316 13.21 -32.42 -22.54
N THR A 317 14.40 -31.90 -22.83
CA THR A 317 15.22 -31.14 -21.88
C THR A 317 15.00 -29.66 -22.16
N ALA A 318 14.26 -28.98 -21.28
CA ALA A 318 13.90 -27.56 -21.42
C ALA A 318 14.35 -26.74 -20.20
N THR A 319 15.47 -27.12 -19.58
CA THR A 319 15.95 -26.54 -18.30
C THR A 319 17.16 -25.62 -18.45
N ALA A 320 17.71 -25.45 -19.66
CA ALA A 320 18.83 -24.56 -19.90
C ALA A 320 18.48 -23.11 -19.54
N THR A 321 19.46 -22.33 -19.09
CA THR A 321 19.21 -20.96 -18.64
C THR A 321 18.60 -20.10 -19.74
N GLU A 322 17.56 -19.35 -19.41
CA GLU A 322 16.85 -18.41 -20.31
C GLU A 322 16.18 -19.04 -21.54
N ASN A 323 16.16 -20.37 -21.67
CA ASN A 323 15.44 -21.01 -22.78
C ASN A 323 13.92 -20.82 -22.63
N ILE A 324 13.23 -20.68 -23.76
CA ILE A 324 11.80 -20.42 -23.84
C ILE A 324 11.10 -21.55 -24.58
N VAL A 325 10.08 -22.13 -23.95
CA VAL A 325 9.13 -23.04 -24.63
C VAL A 325 7.75 -22.42 -24.69
N ASN A 326 7.22 -22.27 -25.89
CA ASN A 326 5.89 -21.73 -26.16
C ASN A 326 4.96 -22.84 -26.65
N TYR A 327 3.80 -22.96 -26.04
CA TYR A 327 2.69 -23.75 -26.56
C TYR A 327 1.61 -22.80 -27.10
N SER A 328 1.28 -22.91 -28.38
CA SER A 328 0.39 -21.97 -29.10
C SER A 328 -0.78 -22.62 -29.84
N THR A 329 -0.97 -23.94 -29.68
CA THR A 329 -2.15 -24.64 -30.19
C THR A 329 -3.41 -24.31 -29.40
N VAL A 330 -4.57 -24.51 -30.03
CA VAL A 330 -5.83 -24.66 -29.29
C VAL A 330 -5.77 -25.94 -28.45
N ASN A 331 -6.15 -25.86 -27.17
CA ASN A 331 -6.10 -26.98 -26.21
C ASN A 331 -4.71 -27.65 -26.10
N PRO A 332 -3.67 -26.91 -25.70
CA PRO A 332 -2.31 -27.45 -25.68
C PRO A 332 -2.17 -28.57 -24.65
N SER A 333 -1.71 -29.74 -25.08
CA SER A 333 -1.15 -30.74 -24.18
C SER A 333 0.36 -30.57 -24.13
N CYS A 334 0.90 -30.40 -22.93
CA CYS A 334 2.33 -30.10 -22.77
C CYS A 334 3.09 -31.34 -22.29
N LYS A 335 4.38 -31.44 -22.60
CA LYS A 335 5.23 -32.51 -22.08
C LYS A 335 5.46 -32.29 -20.59
N VAL A 336 5.28 -33.34 -19.79
CA VAL A 336 5.60 -33.31 -18.35
C VAL A 336 7.13 -33.39 -18.20
N THR A 337 7.74 -32.23 -17.93
CA THR A 337 9.18 -32.04 -17.66
C THR A 337 9.34 -30.72 -16.90
N THR A 338 10.54 -30.43 -16.43
CA THR A 338 10.87 -29.10 -15.90
C THR A 338 11.17 -28.16 -17.06
N TYR A 339 10.65 -26.93 -16.97
CA TYR A 339 10.91 -25.87 -17.93
C TYR A 339 11.70 -24.73 -17.29
N TYR A 340 12.48 -23.99 -18.07
CA TYR A 340 13.03 -22.71 -17.65
C TYR A 340 11.96 -21.62 -17.81
N HIS A 341 11.70 -21.13 -19.04
CA HIS A 341 10.50 -20.34 -19.32
C HIS A 341 9.44 -21.19 -20.02
N LEU A 342 8.19 -21.06 -19.58
CA LEU A 342 7.04 -21.75 -20.16
C LEU A 342 5.92 -20.76 -20.44
N ASN A 343 5.48 -20.71 -21.70
CA ASN A 343 4.36 -19.87 -22.09
C ASN A 343 3.24 -20.69 -22.73
N PHE A 344 2.00 -20.42 -22.31
CA PHE A 344 0.81 -20.85 -23.03
C PHE A 344 0.16 -19.64 -23.68
N THR A 345 -0.11 -19.75 -24.96
CA THR A 345 -0.70 -18.68 -25.77
C THR A 345 -1.89 -19.21 -26.56
N ASN A 346 -2.65 -18.32 -27.20
CA ASN A 346 -3.84 -18.64 -28.01
C ASN A 346 -5.09 -18.96 -27.16
N SER A 347 -5.63 -20.19 -27.20
CA SER A 347 -6.97 -20.47 -26.64
C SER A 347 -7.15 -21.91 -26.16
N GLY A 348 -8.19 -22.13 -25.34
CA GLY A 348 -8.60 -23.46 -24.90
C GLY A 348 -7.94 -23.95 -23.62
N ASN A 349 -8.15 -25.22 -23.31
CA ASN A 349 -7.77 -25.82 -22.05
C ASN A 349 -6.35 -26.42 -22.11
N VAL A 350 -5.46 -25.98 -21.23
CA VAL A 350 -4.14 -26.59 -21.06
C VAL A 350 -4.30 -27.93 -20.36
N ASN A 351 -3.79 -28.99 -20.98
CA ASN A 351 -3.69 -30.32 -20.39
C ASN A 351 -2.22 -30.63 -20.08
N CYS A 352 -1.76 -30.23 -18.89
CA CYS A 352 -0.39 -30.50 -18.46
C CYS A 352 -0.23 -30.59 -16.95
N ALA A 353 0.66 -31.49 -16.51
CA ALA A 353 1.02 -31.73 -15.12
C ALA A 353 2.47 -31.24 -14.83
N VAL A 354 2.78 -30.00 -15.21
CA VAL A 354 4.09 -29.39 -14.89
C VAL A 354 4.19 -29.14 -13.40
N THR A 355 5.28 -29.57 -12.79
CA THR A 355 5.56 -29.37 -11.36
C THR A 355 6.59 -28.26 -11.09
N SER A 356 7.41 -27.90 -12.08
CA SER A 356 8.47 -26.92 -11.91
C SER A 356 8.74 -26.09 -13.16
N VAL A 357 8.82 -24.77 -12.96
CA VAL A 357 9.27 -23.76 -13.91
C VAL A 357 10.37 -22.94 -13.21
N THR A 358 11.63 -23.07 -13.63
CA THR A 358 12.76 -22.40 -12.95
C THR A 358 12.97 -20.95 -13.37
N GLY A 359 12.24 -20.48 -14.38
CA GLY A 359 12.11 -19.09 -14.78
C GLY A 359 10.65 -18.65 -14.73
N ASN A 360 10.18 -18.02 -15.80
CA ASN A 360 8.85 -17.41 -15.88
C ASN A 360 7.79 -18.38 -16.42
N LEU A 361 6.58 -18.29 -15.86
CA LEU A 361 5.38 -18.92 -16.38
C LEU A 361 4.40 -17.85 -16.84
N ALA A 362 4.01 -17.85 -18.12
CA ALA A 362 3.03 -16.89 -18.65
C ALA A 362 1.86 -17.55 -19.37
N LEU A 363 0.65 -17.07 -19.10
CA LEU A 363 -0.56 -17.37 -19.86
C LEU A 363 -1.01 -16.12 -20.60
N SER A 364 -1.38 -16.26 -21.88
CA SER A 364 -1.95 -15.18 -22.69
C SER A 364 -3.06 -15.68 -23.64
N GLY A 365 -3.81 -14.75 -24.24
CA GLY A 365 -4.95 -15.09 -25.09
C GLY A 365 -6.19 -15.44 -24.26
N THR A 366 -6.85 -16.55 -24.57
CA THR A 366 -8.03 -17.07 -23.84
C THR A 366 -7.77 -18.45 -23.23
N VAL A 367 -6.51 -18.73 -22.92
CA VAL A 367 -6.08 -19.99 -22.31
C VAL A 367 -6.68 -20.19 -20.92
N SER A 368 -7.15 -21.40 -20.64
CA SER A 368 -7.56 -21.84 -19.30
C SER A 368 -6.73 -23.05 -18.86
N TRP A 369 -6.05 -22.97 -17.72
CA TRP A 369 -5.27 -24.08 -17.18
C TRP A 369 -5.81 -24.52 -15.82
N LEU A 370 -6.16 -25.80 -15.70
CA LEU A 370 -6.43 -26.47 -14.43
C LEU A 370 -5.19 -27.28 -14.02
N THR A 371 -4.48 -26.87 -12.96
CA THR A 371 -3.29 -27.61 -12.52
C THR A 371 -3.67 -28.91 -11.81
N THR A 372 -3.04 -30.01 -12.17
CA THR A 372 -3.26 -31.34 -11.55
C THR A 372 -2.18 -31.73 -10.54
N SER A 373 -1.17 -30.88 -10.37
CA SER A 373 -0.08 -31.02 -9.40
C SER A 373 0.29 -29.65 -8.84
N THR A 374 0.94 -29.65 -7.67
CA THR A 374 1.61 -28.45 -7.17
C THR A 374 2.66 -28.01 -8.17
N ILE A 375 2.64 -26.72 -8.52
CA ILE A 375 3.61 -26.11 -9.41
C ILE A 375 4.48 -25.11 -8.64
N ALA A 376 5.79 -25.23 -8.81
CA ALA A 376 6.77 -24.25 -8.36
C ALA A 376 7.22 -23.38 -9.53
N VAL A 377 7.16 -22.06 -9.37
CA VAL A 377 7.64 -21.09 -10.37
C VAL A 377 8.69 -20.21 -9.68
N ALA A 378 9.95 -20.30 -10.11
CA ALA A 378 11.02 -19.52 -9.48
C ALA A 378 11.05 -18.06 -9.97
N GLY A 379 10.69 -17.82 -11.24
CA GLY A 379 10.55 -16.48 -11.81
C GLY A 379 9.13 -15.93 -11.66
N THR A 380 8.74 -15.07 -12.60
CA THR A 380 7.44 -14.40 -12.59
C THR A 380 6.31 -15.34 -13.03
N LEU A 381 5.18 -15.29 -12.31
CA LEU A 381 3.90 -15.80 -12.77
C LEU A 381 3.09 -14.68 -13.41
N THR A 382 2.75 -14.84 -14.69
CA THR A 382 1.86 -13.92 -15.42
C THR A 382 0.58 -14.63 -15.82
N VAL A 383 -0.55 -14.19 -15.27
CA VAL A 383 -1.90 -14.58 -15.71
C VAL A 383 -2.45 -13.44 -16.58
N GLY A 384 -2.22 -13.51 -17.88
CA GLY A 384 -2.55 -12.44 -18.83
C GLY A 384 -4.06 -12.23 -19.00
N SER A 385 -4.43 -11.08 -19.56
CA SER A 385 -5.84 -10.75 -19.85
C SER A 385 -6.51 -11.85 -20.68
N GLY A 386 -7.76 -12.16 -20.37
CA GLY A 386 -8.55 -13.22 -21.01
C GLY A 386 -8.22 -14.65 -20.55
N THR A 387 -7.16 -14.86 -19.76
CA THR A 387 -6.74 -16.19 -19.32
C THR A 387 -7.24 -16.56 -17.93
N THR A 388 -7.28 -17.85 -17.62
CA THR A 388 -7.59 -18.38 -16.29
C THR A 388 -6.56 -19.41 -15.86
N LEU A 389 -5.95 -19.23 -14.68
CA LEU A 389 -5.18 -20.25 -13.99
C LEU A 389 -5.96 -20.74 -12.77
N THR A 390 -6.44 -21.97 -12.83
CA THR A 390 -7.19 -22.62 -11.76
C THR A 390 -6.34 -23.70 -11.12
N THR A 391 -6.27 -23.71 -9.80
CA THR A 391 -5.56 -24.75 -9.05
C THR A 391 -6.49 -25.94 -8.80
N GLY A 392 -6.19 -27.10 -9.38
CA GLY A 392 -7.01 -28.32 -9.24
C GLY A 392 -6.87 -28.99 -7.88
N ALA A 393 -7.64 -30.07 -7.66
CA ALA A 393 -7.72 -30.73 -6.35
C ALA A 393 -6.33 -31.14 -5.82
N GLY A 394 -5.99 -30.67 -4.61
CA GLY A 394 -4.70 -30.95 -3.97
C GLY A 394 -3.49 -30.18 -4.54
N SER A 395 -3.66 -29.40 -5.60
CA SER A 395 -2.59 -28.65 -6.26
C SER A 395 -2.29 -27.33 -5.55
N GLY A 396 -1.08 -27.18 -5.04
CA GLY A 396 -0.55 -25.91 -4.52
C GLY A 396 0.01 -24.99 -5.61
N LEU A 397 0.39 -23.78 -5.22
CA LEU A 397 1.20 -22.84 -6.01
C LEU A 397 2.34 -22.34 -5.13
N ASN A 398 3.57 -22.49 -5.61
CA ASN A 398 4.76 -21.96 -4.94
C ASN A 398 5.48 -21.02 -5.91
N ILE A 399 5.14 -19.74 -5.87
CA ILE A 399 5.73 -18.73 -6.75
C ILE A 399 6.80 -18.01 -5.96
N THR A 400 8.05 -18.01 -6.42
CA THR A 400 9.15 -17.30 -5.75
C THR A 400 9.30 -15.88 -6.28
N GLY A 401 9.15 -15.68 -7.59
CA GLY A 401 9.16 -14.36 -8.20
C GLY A 401 7.79 -13.65 -8.14
N THR A 402 7.71 -12.51 -8.82
CA THR A 402 6.52 -11.66 -8.83
C THR A 402 5.29 -12.36 -9.42
N THR A 403 4.11 -11.98 -8.97
CA THR A 403 2.83 -12.45 -9.54
C THR A 403 2.05 -11.29 -10.11
N SER A 404 1.74 -11.35 -11.40
CA SER A 404 0.99 -10.33 -12.15
C SER A 404 -0.27 -10.93 -12.76
N VAL A 405 -1.43 -10.43 -12.35
CA VAL A 405 -2.74 -10.99 -12.75
C VAL A 405 -3.57 -9.94 -13.46
N SER A 406 -3.74 -10.10 -14.77
CA SER A 406 -4.70 -9.35 -15.60
C SER A 406 -5.86 -10.22 -16.09
N GLY A 407 -5.75 -11.55 -15.98
CA GLY A 407 -6.84 -12.51 -16.17
C GLY A 407 -7.42 -12.98 -14.82
N THR A 408 -7.74 -14.27 -14.70
CA THR A 408 -8.29 -14.85 -13.46
C THR A 408 -7.32 -15.84 -12.82
N LEU A 409 -6.92 -15.57 -11.58
CA LEU A 409 -6.23 -16.53 -10.71
C LEU A 409 -7.25 -17.18 -9.76
N ALA A 410 -7.51 -18.48 -9.92
CA ALA A 410 -8.51 -19.21 -9.16
C ALA A 410 -7.86 -20.24 -8.23
N ASN A 411 -7.80 -19.91 -6.95
CA ASN A 411 -7.41 -20.81 -5.86
C ASN A 411 -8.63 -21.65 -5.45
N SER A 412 -8.87 -22.75 -6.19
CA SER A 412 -10.10 -23.56 -6.11
C SER A 412 -9.94 -24.85 -5.30
N ASN A 413 -8.93 -24.92 -4.43
CA ASN A 413 -8.70 -26.04 -3.53
C ASN A 413 -8.00 -25.57 -2.25
N ALA A 414 -8.05 -26.38 -1.19
CA ALA A 414 -7.51 -26.02 0.13
C ALA A 414 -5.98 -26.15 0.29
N ALA A 415 -5.24 -26.65 -0.71
CA ALA A 415 -3.79 -26.79 -0.61
C ALA A 415 -3.12 -25.42 -0.44
N SER A 416 -1.99 -25.37 0.27
CA SER A 416 -1.28 -24.12 0.54
C SER A 416 -0.85 -23.40 -0.73
N LYS A 417 -0.90 -22.07 -0.71
CA LYS A 417 -0.48 -21.17 -1.79
C LYS A 417 0.55 -20.18 -1.25
N ILE A 418 1.74 -20.16 -1.83
CA ILE A 418 2.86 -19.31 -1.41
C ILE A 418 3.23 -18.37 -2.56
N TYR A 419 3.21 -17.08 -2.26
CA TYR A 419 3.68 -16.01 -3.14
C TYR A 419 4.87 -15.33 -2.47
N GLY A 420 6.06 -15.68 -2.96
CA GLY A 420 7.38 -15.33 -2.44
C GLY A 420 7.80 -13.88 -2.70
N ASP A 421 7.15 -13.23 -3.64
CA ASP A 421 7.40 -11.84 -4.03
C ASP A 421 6.06 -11.11 -4.22
N ALA A 422 6.11 -9.85 -4.67
CA ALA A 422 4.97 -8.95 -4.74
C ALA A 422 3.88 -9.51 -5.66
N VAL A 423 2.64 -9.46 -5.16
CA VAL A 423 1.46 -9.85 -5.93
C VAL A 423 0.69 -8.61 -6.35
N THR A 424 0.44 -8.46 -7.65
CA THR A 424 -0.36 -7.37 -8.21
C THR A 424 -1.53 -7.93 -9.00
N ILE A 425 -2.74 -7.55 -8.60
CA ILE A 425 -3.94 -7.74 -9.42
C ILE A 425 -4.13 -6.47 -10.24
N ASN A 426 -3.80 -6.56 -11.53
CA ASN A 426 -3.86 -5.45 -12.47
C ASN A 426 -5.32 -5.08 -12.79
N SER A 427 -5.53 -3.91 -13.39
CA SER A 427 -6.85 -3.51 -13.90
C SER A 427 -7.44 -4.60 -14.81
N GLY A 428 -8.68 -5.01 -14.53
CA GLY A 428 -9.38 -6.10 -15.23
C GLY A 428 -9.07 -7.52 -14.72
N GLY A 429 -8.04 -7.68 -13.88
CA GLY A 429 -7.70 -8.96 -13.27
C GLY A 429 -8.68 -9.41 -12.18
N SER A 430 -8.67 -10.70 -11.84
CA SER A 430 -9.47 -11.27 -10.75
C SER A 430 -8.69 -12.33 -9.99
N TRP A 431 -8.92 -12.41 -8.68
CA TRP A 431 -8.42 -13.48 -7.81
C TRP A 431 -9.57 -14.04 -6.98
N THR A 432 -9.82 -15.34 -7.09
CA THR A 432 -10.77 -16.04 -6.21
C THR A 432 -10.08 -17.09 -5.34
N ASN A 433 -10.51 -17.22 -4.09
CA ASN A 433 -10.08 -18.24 -3.13
C ASN A 433 -11.30 -18.95 -2.50
N ALA A 434 -12.19 -19.47 -3.34
CA ALA A 434 -13.49 -20.00 -2.90
C ALA A 434 -13.38 -21.20 -1.94
N SER A 435 -12.26 -21.92 -1.95
CA SER A 435 -12.02 -23.08 -1.09
C SER A 435 -11.26 -22.74 0.20
N ASN A 436 -11.18 -21.46 0.57
CA ASN A 436 -10.51 -20.98 1.78
C ASN A 436 -9.06 -21.49 1.93
N SER A 437 -8.32 -21.57 0.82
CA SER A 437 -6.93 -22.03 0.87
C SER A 437 -6.10 -21.09 1.73
N SER A 438 -5.15 -21.67 2.49
CA SER A 438 -4.17 -20.87 3.21
C SER A 438 -3.23 -20.20 2.20
N ILE A 439 -3.07 -18.88 2.32
CA ILE A 439 -2.24 -18.07 1.43
C ILE A 439 -1.12 -17.44 2.25
N THR A 440 0.11 -17.57 1.79
CA THR A 440 1.28 -16.89 2.34
C THR A 440 1.77 -15.84 1.37
N LEU A 441 1.84 -14.59 1.81
CA LEU A 441 2.40 -13.45 1.09
C LEU A 441 3.75 -13.09 1.73
N GLN A 442 4.76 -12.81 0.92
CA GLN A 442 6.13 -12.56 1.39
C GLN A 442 6.74 -11.24 0.91
N ASN A 443 6.01 -10.44 0.12
CA ASN A 443 6.48 -9.12 -0.32
C ASN A 443 5.33 -8.17 -0.68
N GLY A 444 4.19 -8.29 0.01
CA GLY A 444 3.04 -7.39 -0.15
C GLY A 444 2.08 -7.75 -1.28
N PHE A 445 0.99 -6.99 -1.32
CA PHE A 445 -0.16 -7.19 -2.18
C PHE A 445 -0.72 -5.86 -2.68
N THR A 446 -1.00 -5.78 -3.98
CA THR A 446 -1.57 -4.59 -4.63
C THR A 446 -2.84 -4.96 -5.38
N ASN A 447 -3.97 -4.33 -5.04
CA ASN A 447 -5.22 -4.46 -5.77
C ASN A 447 -5.53 -3.22 -6.61
N ASN A 448 -5.23 -3.29 -7.91
CA ASN A 448 -5.60 -2.26 -8.88
C ASN A 448 -6.83 -2.65 -9.70
N SER A 449 -7.51 -3.74 -9.33
CA SER A 449 -8.66 -4.24 -10.06
C SER A 449 -9.98 -3.91 -9.39
N ALA A 450 -10.94 -3.48 -10.22
CA ALA A 450 -12.36 -3.47 -9.86
C ALA A 450 -13.05 -4.84 -10.08
N GLY A 451 -12.30 -5.83 -10.57
CA GLY A 451 -12.77 -7.22 -10.70
C GLY A 451 -12.91 -7.94 -9.36
N THR A 452 -13.23 -9.23 -9.39
CA THR A 452 -13.41 -10.02 -8.16
C THR A 452 -12.06 -10.31 -7.52
N VAL A 453 -11.81 -9.73 -6.34
CA VAL A 453 -10.69 -10.10 -5.45
C VAL A 453 -11.27 -10.63 -4.15
N ASN A 454 -11.32 -11.94 -4.03
CA ASN A 454 -11.97 -12.64 -2.92
C ASN A 454 -11.01 -13.66 -2.30
N PHE A 455 -10.67 -13.44 -1.04
CA PHE A 455 -9.78 -14.31 -0.25
C PHE A 455 -10.50 -15.44 0.49
N GLY A 456 -11.81 -15.61 0.28
CA GLY A 456 -12.63 -16.61 0.97
C GLY A 456 -13.21 -16.06 2.28
N SER A 457 -14.00 -16.87 2.97
CA SER A 457 -14.69 -16.50 4.21
C SER A 457 -13.92 -16.87 5.49
N THR A 458 -13.03 -17.85 5.41
CA THR A 458 -12.30 -18.38 6.59
C THR A 458 -10.81 -18.61 6.34
N ALA A 459 -10.30 -18.21 5.18
CA ALA A 459 -8.89 -18.41 4.83
C ALA A 459 -7.95 -17.70 5.81
N ASN A 460 -6.77 -18.27 6.00
CA ASN A 460 -5.68 -17.60 6.68
C ASN A 460 -4.75 -16.98 5.65
N ILE A 461 -4.58 -15.65 5.72
CA ILE A 461 -3.63 -14.89 4.92
C ILE A 461 -2.45 -14.56 5.82
N THR A 462 -1.31 -15.18 5.57
CA THR A 462 -0.12 -15.06 6.41
C THR A 462 0.92 -14.17 5.75
N CYS A 463 1.41 -13.18 6.48
CA CYS A 463 2.56 -12.35 6.11
C CYS A 463 3.69 -12.68 7.09
N ASN A 464 4.76 -13.31 6.61
CA ASN A 464 5.82 -13.87 7.47
C ASN A 464 7.27 -13.63 7.00
N THR A 465 7.45 -13.01 5.84
CA THR A 465 8.76 -12.72 5.26
C THR A 465 8.74 -11.32 4.70
N ASN A 466 9.84 -10.58 4.89
CA ASN A 466 10.02 -9.17 4.54
C ASN A 466 8.96 -8.23 5.16
N ASP A 467 9.28 -6.95 5.24
CA ASP A 467 8.23 -5.96 5.49
C ASP A 467 7.35 -5.84 4.24
N GLN A 468 6.04 -5.76 4.44
CA GLN A 468 5.05 -5.87 3.38
C GLN A 468 4.07 -4.72 3.41
N SER A 469 3.44 -4.45 2.28
CA SER A 469 2.33 -3.50 2.22
C SER A 469 1.11 -4.07 1.51
N PHE A 470 -0.07 -3.71 2.01
CA PHE A 470 -1.33 -3.81 1.27
C PHE A 470 -1.62 -2.46 0.62
N SER A 471 -1.78 -2.42 -0.70
CA SER A 471 -1.98 -1.18 -1.44
C SER A 471 -2.88 -1.37 -2.66
N GLY A 472 -3.04 -0.31 -3.45
CA GLY A 472 -3.80 -0.32 -4.69
C GLY A 472 -4.98 0.64 -4.68
N THR A 473 -5.58 0.84 -5.84
CA THR A 473 -6.69 1.78 -6.05
C THR A 473 -8.05 1.23 -5.61
N ASN A 474 -8.16 -0.08 -5.38
CA ASN A 474 -9.40 -0.75 -4.99
C ASN A 474 -9.27 -1.40 -3.62
N ALA A 475 -10.36 -1.41 -2.85
CA ALA A 475 -10.40 -2.02 -1.54
C ALA A 475 -10.18 -3.54 -1.62
N VAL A 476 -9.67 -4.12 -0.54
CA VAL A 476 -9.56 -5.57 -0.38
C VAL A 476 -10.05 -5.97 1.01
N THR A 477 -10.79 -7.07 1.11
CA THR A 477 -11.24 -7.63 2.40
C THR A 477 -10.61 -9.00 2.60
N LEU A 478 -10.04 -9.21 3.78
CA LEU A 478 -9.42 -10.47 4.19
C LEU A 478 -10.23 -11.10 5.33
N PRO A 479 -10.46 -12.42 5.30
CA PRO A 479 -11.05 -13.13 6.42
C PRO A 479 -10.12 -13.12 7.64
N ASN A 480 -8.91 -13.66 7.54
CA ASN A 480 -7.93 -13.56 8.63
C ASN A 480 -6.59 -13.08 8.08
N LEU A 481 -5.99 -12.11 8.76
CA LEU A 481 -4.63 -11.64 8.48
C LEU A 481 -3.72 -11.99 9.67
N ILE A 482 -2.69 -12.80 9.42
CA ILE A 482 -1.72 -13.25 10.41
C ILE A 482 -0.37 -12.62 10.09
N VAL A 483 0.10 -11.71 10.93
CA VAL A 483 1.38 -11.00 10.76
C VAL A 483 2.42 -11.61 11.68
N THR A 484 3.46 -12.24 11.12
CA THR A 484 4.44 -13.03 11.90
C THR A 484 5.84 -12.48 11.70
N GLY A 485 6.42 -11.85 12.73
CA GLY A 485 7.83 -11.40 12.71
C GLY A 485 8.18 -10.28 11.71
N VAL A 486 7.20 -9.66 11.07
CA VAL A 486 7.37 -8.61 10.06
C VAL A 486 6.47 -7.40 10.34
N THR A 487 6.72 -6.29 9.64
CA THR A 487 5.78 -5.16 9.57
C THR A 487 4.90 -5.27 8.33
N VAL A 488 3.58 -5.17 8.51
CA VAL A 488 2.60 -5.05 7.43
C VAL A 488 2.00 -3.66 7.47
N THR A 489 2.17 -2.88 6.41
CA THR A 489 1.58 -1.53 6.28
C THR A 489 0.36 -1.53 5.36
N ASN A 490 -0.79 -1.08 5.83
CA ASN A 490 -1.93 -0.78 4.96
C ASN A 490 -1.80 0.63 4.38
N ASN A 491 -1.59 0.73 3.07
CA ASN A 491 -1.49 1.98 2.31
C ASN A 491 -2.75 2.27 1.48
N GLY A 492 -3.84 1.52 1.68
CA GLY A 492 -5.07 1.66 0.92
C GLY A 492 -6.32 1.47 1.80
N ALA A 493 -7.34 0.82 1.24
CA ALA A 493 -8.56 0.45 1.95
C ALA A 493 -8.56 -1.07 2.22
N LEU A 494 -8.38 -1.45 3.48
CA LEU A 494 -8.33 -2.85 3.93
C LEU A 494 -9.51 -3.16 4.83
N GLY A 495 -10.22 -4.25 4.53
CA GLY A 495 -11.24 -4.84 5.39
C GLY A 495 -10.70 -6.11 6.06
N ILE A 496 -11.01 -6.31 7.34
CA ILE A 496 -10.74 -7.54 8.09
C ILE A 496 -12.06 -8.06 8.66
N SER A 497 -12.58 -9.17 8.12
CA SER A 497 -13.86 -9.74 8.55
C SER A 497 -13.75 -10.73 9.71
N GLY A 498 -12.59 -11.36 9.87
CA GLY A 498 -12.23 -12.23 11.00
C GLY A 498 -11.12 -11.58 11.82
N VAL A 499 -9.97 -12.23 11.97
CA VAL A 499 -8.97 -11.79 12.95
C VAL A 499 -7.73 -11.18 12.27
N LEU A 500 -7.33 -9.99 12.74
CA LEU A 500 -5.99 -9.43 12.54
C LEU A 500 -5.10 -9.85 13.74
N SER A 501 -4.14 -10.75 13.53
CA SER A 501 -3.38 -11.41 14.61
C SER A 501 -1.89 -11.55 14.30
N GLY A 502 -1.14 -12.09 15.26
CA GLY A 502 0.23 -12.55 15.08
C GLY A 502 1.29 -11.78 15.88
N SER A 503 2.55 -12.22 15.78
CA SER A 503 3.68 -11.70 16.54
C SER A 503 4.33 -10.45 15.95
N GLY A 504 3.96 -10.05 14.73
CA GLY A 504 4.53 -8.90 14.04
C GLY A 504 3.83 -7.57 14.35
N THR A 505 4.09 -6.57 13.50
CA THR A 505 3.50 -5.24 13.57
C THR A 505 2.53 -5.02 12.41
N PHE A 506 1.33 -4.55 12.71
CA PHE A 506 0.43 -3.99 11.70
C PHE A 506 0.40 -2.47 11.84
N ALA A 507 0.67 -1.76 10.75
CA ALA A 507 0.69 -0.30 10.70
C ALA A 507 -0.31 0.24 9.67
N GLN A 508 -1.04 1.29 10.03
CA GLN A 508 -1.80 2.09 9.07
C GLN A 508 -0.87 3.13 8.43
N GLY A 509 -0.86 3.20 7.10
CA GLY A 509 -0.21 4.26 6.34
C GLY A 509 -1.05 5.54 6.30
N SER A 510 -0.46 6.66 5.85
CA SER A 510 -1.17 7.94 5.74
C SER A 510 -2.38 7.85 4.81
N ALA A 511 -3.48 8.51 5.19
CA ALA A 511 -4.76 8.51 4.45
C ALA A 511 -5.34 7.11 4.13
N SER A 512 -4.85 6.04 4.78
CA SER A 512 -5.38 4.68 4.63
C SER A 512 -6.66 4.49 5.45
N THR A 513 -7.45 3.48 5.11
CA THR A 513 -8.65 3.08 5.85
C THR A 513 -8.56 1.60 6.22
N LEU A 514 -8.81 1.29 7.49
CA LEU A 514 -8.98 -0.08 7.98
C LEU A 514 -10.41 -0.25 8.50
N ASN A 515 -11.16 -1.19 7.92
CA ASN A 515 -12.47 -1.59 8.40
C ASN A 515 -12.35 -2.94 9.11
N VAL A 516 -12.72 -3.02 10.38
CA VAL A 516 -12.59 -4.22 11.20
C VAL A 516 -13.95 -4.68 11.66
N ASP A 517 -14.40 -5.83 11.15
CA ASP A 517 -15.61 -6.53 11.58
C ASP A 517 -15.28 -7.62 12.63
N GLY A 518 -14.13 -8.30 12.54
CA GLY A 518 -13.71 -9.21 13.61
C GLY A 518 -12.82 -8.56 14.68
N SER A 519 -11.67 -9.14 15.03
CA SER A 519 -10.86 -8.67 16.19
C SER A 519 -9.42 -8.32 15.82
N ILE A 520 -8.83 -7.39 16.59
CA ILE A 520 -7.41 -7.03 16.50
C ILE A 520 -6.68 -7.63 17.72
N THR A 521 -5.77 -8.57 17.45
CA THR A 521 -4.96 -9.30 18.45
C THR A 521 -3.48 -9.38 18.04
N VAL A 522 -3.07 -8.64 17.00
CA VAL A 522 -1.67 -8.50 16.61
C VAL A 522 -0.86 -7.86 17.73
N SER A 523 0.37 -8.31 17.93
CA SER A 523 1.20 -7.91 19.07
C SER A 523 1.56 -6.42 19.07
N SER A 524 1.66 -5.80 17.89
CA SER A 524 1.90 -4.38 17.73
C SER A 524 0.96 -3.79 16.67
N PHE A 525 0.14 -2.83 17.08
CA PHE A 525 -0.84 -2.15 16.21
C PHE A 525 -0.61 -0.64 16.24
N ILE A 526 -0.20 -0.08 15.09
CA ILE A 526 0.15 1.34 14.92
C ILE A 526 -0.90 2.00 14.03
N ALA A 527 -1.71 2.89 14.61
CA ALA A 527 -2.82 3.55 13.91
C ALA A 527 -2.73 5.09 13.91
N SER A 528 -1.53 5.66 14.11
CA SER A 528 -1.32 7.10 14.34
C SER A 528 -0.86 7.89 13.10
N ALA A 529 -0.65 7.25 11.95
CA ALA A 529 -0.21 7.94 10.73
C ALA A 529 -1.21 9.01 10.26
N SER A 530 -0.71 10.09 9.65
CA SER A 530 -1.54 11.25 9.32
C SER A 530 -2.76 10.89 8.46
N ASN A 531 -3.93 11.36 8.90
CA ASN A 531 -5.21 11.23 8.19
C ASN A 531 -5.70 9.80 7.93
N ASN A 532 -5.09 8.77 8.55
CA ASN A 532 -5.62 7.42 8.45
C ASN A 532 -6.89 7.27 9.30
N THR A 533 -7.73 6.29 8.95
CA THR A 533 -8.99 6.01 9.65
C THR A 533 -9.09 4.53 10.00
N VAL A 534 -9.41 4.23 11.26
CA VAL A 534 -9.78 2.88 11.71
C VAL A 534 -11.26 2.87 12.07
N ASN A 535 -12.02 1.97 11.45
CA ASN A 535 -13.44 1.77 11.67
C ASN A 535 -13.68 0.41 12.33
N TYR A 536 -14.32 0.39 13.50
CA TYR A 536 -14.86 -0.83 14.11
C TYR A 536 -16.30 -1.01 13.65
N THR A 537 -16.57 -2.06 12.88
CA THR A 537 -17.79 -2.19 12.07
C THR A 537 -18.65 -3.41 12.40
N ALA A 538 -18.32 -4.22 13.42
CA ALA A 538 -19.11 -5.42 13.67
C ALA A 538 -20.53 -5.11 14.13
N THR A 539 -21.51 -5.72 13.46
CA THR A 539 -22.94 -5.53 13.73
C THR A 539 -23.58 -6.73 14.41
N THR A 540 -22.89 -7.88 14.46
CA THR A 540 -23.37 -9.11 15.13
C THR A 540 -22.74 -9.34 16.50
N ASP A 541 -21.53 -8.83 16.73
CA ASP A 541 -20.72 -9.15 17.91
C ASP A 541 -20.11 -7.90 18.56
N ALA A 542 -19.87 -7.97 19.87
CA ALA A 542 -19.10 -6.96 20.57
C ALA A 542 -17.64 -6.99 20.09
N GLN A 543 -16.96 -5.84 20.12
CA GLN A 543 -15.56 -5.74 19.76
C GLN A 543 -14.75 -5.09 20.86
N THR A 544 -13.50 -5.53 21.00
CA THR A 544 -12.51 -4.84 21.81
C THR A 544 -11.77 -3.83 20.94
N VAL A 545 -11.75 -2.57 21.37
CA VAL A 545 -10.96 -1.52 20.72
C VAL A 545 -9.54 -1.59 21.25
N ALA A 546 -8.58 -1.80 20.35
CA ALA A 546 -7.17 -1.92 20.71
C ALA A 546 -6.65 -0.66 21.42
N SER A 547 -5.87 -0.87 22.49
CA SER A 547 -5.24 0.20 23.29
C SER A 547 -4.04 0.79 22.55
N THR A 548 -4.29 1.72 21.63
CA THR A 548 -3.26 2.40 20.83
C THR A 548 -3.64 3.86 20.59
N SER A 549 -2.74 4.61 19.96
CA SER A 549 -3.06 5.92 19.40
C SER A 549 -3.66 5.75 18.00
N TYR A 550 -4.81 6.37 17.78
CA TYR A 550 -5.49 6.45 16.50
C TYR A 550 -5.29 7.84 15.91
N TYR A 551 -5.25 7.95 14.58
CA TYR A 551 -5.47 9.24 13.93
C TYR A 551 -6.96 9.55 13.92
N ASN A 552 -7.74 8.93 13.03
CA ASN A 552 -9.21 8.95 13.13
C ASN A 552 -9.72 7.59 13.62
N LEU A 553 -10.70 7.62 14.53
CA LEU A 553 -11.38 6.43 15.05
C LEU A 553 -12.88 6.55 14.84
N THR A 554 -13.48 5.56 14.19
CA THR A 554 -14.93 5.45 14.04
C THR A 554 -15.46 4.18 14.69
N ILE A 555 -16.51 4.33 15.49
CA ILE A 555 -17.33 3.23 16.00
C ILE A 555 -18.63 3.19 15.20
N ALA A 556 -18.81 2.15 14.41
CA ALA A 556 -19.96 1.96 13.52
C ALA A 556 -20.61 0.59 13.79
N LYS A 557 -21.06 0.38 15.03
CA LYS A 557 -21.48 -0.93 15.55
C LYS A 557 -22.96 -0.94 15.91
N SER A 558 -23.85 -0.76 14.92
CA SER A 558 -25.29 -0.69 15.18
C SER A 558 -25.77 -1.81 16.12
N SER A 559 -26.37 -1.42 17.25
CA SER A 559 -26.84 -2.29 18.33
C SER A 559 -25.79 -3.10 19.12
N GLN A 560 -24.50 -2.92 18.86
CA GLN A 560 -23.41 -3.62 19.53
C GLN A 560 -22.47 -2.67 20.28
N THR A 561 -21.62 -3.23 21.14
CA THR A 561 -20.67 -2.50 21.98
C THR A 561 -19.23 -2.63 21.48
N ALA A 562 -18.52 -1.50 21.39
CA ALA A 562 -17.06 -1.40 21.30
C ALA A 562 -16.51 -1.07 22.71
N THR A 563 -15.77 -1.99 23.31
CA THR A 563 -15.21 -1.84 24.66
C THR A 563 -13.71 -1.55 24.56
N LEU A 564 -13.23 -0.48 25.21
CA LEU A 564 -11.80 -0.15 25.22
C LEU A 564 -10.97 -1.22 25.95
N ALA A 565 -9.83 -1.61 25.38
CA ALA A 565 -8.84 -2.47 26.04
C ALA A 565 -7.90 -1.70 26.99
N GLY A 566 -7.87 -0.38 26.89
CA GLY A 566 -6.94 0.50 27.59
C GLY A 566 -7.18 1.96 27.20
N ALA A 567 -6.42 2.88 27.78
CA ALA A 567 -6.51 4.30 27.44
C ALA A 567 -6.10 4.55 25.98
N ILE A 568 -6.77 5.48 25.32
CA ILE A 568 -6.51 5.80 23.91
C ILE A 568 -6.28 7.30 23.71
N THR A 569 -5.54 7.62 22.66
CA THR A 569 -5.41 8.98 22.12
C THR A 569 -5.90 8.99 20.69
N VAL A 570 -6.74 9.96 20.34
CA VAL A 570 -7.25 10.18 18.98
C VAL A 570 -6.71 11.51 18.48
N LEU A 571 -5.76 11.46 17.55
CA LEU A 571 -5.04 12.65 17.05
C LEU A 571 -5.91 13.49 16.10
N GLY A 572 -6.86 12.87 15.43
CA GLY A 572 -7.88 13.45 14.57
C GLY A 572 -9.26 13.31 15.21
N ALA A 573 -10.25 12.87 14.44
CA ALA A 573 -11.63 12.80 14.90
C ALA A 573 -11.98 11.47 15.57
N LEU A 574 -12.75 11.52 16.65
CA LEU A 574 -13.46 10.38 17.23
C LEU A 574 -14.95 10.48 16.87
N THR A 575 -15.45 9.50 16.12
CA THR A 575 -16.85 9.44 15.71
C THR A 575 -17.51 8.16 16.19
N ILE A 576 -18.58 8.27 16.96
CA ILE A 576 -19.49 7.14 17.25
C ILE A 576 -20.67 7.31 16.30
N SER A 577 -20.64 6.66 15.14
CA SER A 577 -21.70 6.79 14.15
C SER A 577 -22.94 5.96 14.53
N SER A 578 -22.73 4.82 15.20
CA SER A 578 -23.78 3.96 15.74
C SER A 578 -23.20 2.98 16.78
N GLY A 579 -24.07 2.37 17.60
CA GLY A 579 -23.66 1.43 18.65
C GLY A 579 -23.23 2.13 19.93
N THR A 580 -22.54 1.39 20.79
CA THR A 580 -22.02 1.89 22.08
C THR A 580 -20.49 1.91 22.07
N LEU A 581 -19.86 3.02 22.45
CA LEU A 581 -18.46 3.05 22.88
C LEU A 581 -18.41 3.00 24.41
N ASP A 582 -17.80 1.95 24.95
CA ASP A 582 -17.68 1.68 26.38
C ASP A 582 -16.21 1.82 26.83
N THR A 583 -15.98 2.66 27.84
CA THR A 583 -14.66 2.94 28.43
C THR A 583 -14.17 1.88 29.42
N ALA A 584 -14.98 0.85 29.67
CA ALA A 584 -14.63 -0.33 30.45
C ALA A 584 -14.17 0.02 31.88
N SER A 585 -12.92 -0.30 32.23
CA SER A 585 -12.32 -0.02 33.54
C SER A 585 -11.91 1.45 33.71
N ASN A 586 -12.77 2.38 33.27
CA ASN A 586 -12.59 3.82 33.35
C ASN A 586 -11.40 4.35 32.52
N TYR A 587 -11.10 3.73 31.39
CA TYR A 587 -9.97 4.13 30.56
C TYR A 587 -10.16 5.54 29.99
N ALA A 588 -9.13 6.37 30.13
CA ALA A 588 -9.16 7.75 29.64
C ALA A 588 -9.11 7.83 28.10
N ILE A 589 -9.75 8.86 27.55
CA ILE A 589 -9.74 9.17 26.12
C ILE A 589 -9.19 10.60 25.95
N ASN A 590 -8.07 10.75 25.24
CA ASN A 590 -7.57 12.05 24.81
C ASN A 590 -7.93 12.29 23.35
N ILE A 591 -8.52 13.43 23.02
CA ILE A 591 -8.99 13.75 21.67
C ILE A 591 -8.38 15.08 21.26
N ALA A 592 -7.62 15.08 20.16
CA ALA A 592 -7.01 16.28 19.59
C ALA A 592 -7.81 16.89 18.42
N GLY A 593 -8.73 16.14 17.80
CA GLY A 593 -9.67 16.64 16.78
C GLY A 593 -11.12 16.67 17.27
N ASN A 594 -12.07 16.54 16.34
CA ASN A 594 -13.51 16.67 16.65
C ASN A 594 -14.09 15.40 17.29
N TYR A 595 -15.14 15.58 18.10
CA TYR A 595 -15.92 14.49 18.68
C TYR A 595 -17.37 14.55 18.18
N THR A 596 -17.88 13.41 17.72
CA THR A 596 -19.29 13.28 17.31
C THR A 596 -19.85 11.98 17.87
N ASN A 597 -20.96 12.07 18.61
CA ASN A 597 -21.66 10.90 19.12
C ASN A 597 -23.10 10.81 18.60
N ASN A 598 -23.33 9.99 17.58
CA ASN A 598 -24.64 9.63 17.05
C ASN A 598 -25.13 8.26 17.58
N GLY A 599 -24.34 7.61 18.45
CA GLY A 599 -24.69 6.36 19.12
C GLY A 599 -24.85 6.56 20.63
N THR A 600 -24.25 5.68 21.41
CA THR A 600 -24.19 5.75 22.87
C THR A 600 -22.73 5.78 23.33
N PHE A 601 -22.42 6.60 24.33
CA PHE A 601 -21.13 6.61 25.00
C PHE A 601 -21.30 6.18 26.46
N THR A 602 -20.57 5.16 26.92
CA THR A 602 -20.62 4.68 28.31
C THR A 602 -19.30 5.03 29.01
N PRO A 603 -19.26 6.15 29.76
CA PRO A 603 -18.02 6.67 30.34
C PRO A 603 -17.58 5.97 31.63
N HIS A 604 -18.45 5.23 32.31
CA HIS A 604 -18.21 4.82 33.70
C HIS A 604 -17.73 6.00 34.56
N THR A 605 -16.55 5.91 35.19
CA THR A 605 -15.89 7.03 35.87
C THR A 605 -14.65 7.55 35.14
N SER A 606 -14.57 7.34 33.82
CA SER A 606 -13.45 7.78 32.98
C SER A 606 -13.44 9.30 32.75
N THR A 607 -12.26 9.79 32.37
CA THR A 607 -12.07 11.17 31.92
C THR A 607 -11.88 11.23 30.40
N VAL A 608 -12.62 12.11 29.75
CA VAL A 608 -12.42 12.50 28.35
C VAL A 608 -11.77 13.87 28.31
N THR A 609 -10.62 13.98 27.66
CA THR A 609 -9.83 15.20 27.56
C THR A 609 -9.79 15.70 26.12
N PHE A 610 -10.19 16.96 25.91
CA PHE A 610 -10.04 17.66 24.64
C PHE A 610 -8.76 18.49 24.68
N ASN A 611 -7.73 18.03 23.97
CA ASN A 611 -6.35 18.53 24.03
C ASN A 611 -5.78 18.93 22.66
N GLY A 612 -6.64 19.29 21.72
CA GLY A 612 -6.25 19.71 20.38
C GLY A 612 -5.43 20.98 20.34
N SER A 613 -4.58 21.11 19.32
CA SER A 613 -3.85 22.35 18.99
C SER A 613 -4.57 23.23 17.96
N GLY A 614 -5.73 22.78 17.48
CA GLY A 614 -6.64 23.53 16.62
C GLY A 614 -8.06 23.48 17.17
N GLN A 615 -9.00 24.18 16.52
CA GLN A 615 -10.38 24.22 16.97
C GLN A 615 -11.02 22.82 16.97
N GLN A 616 -11.69 22.46 18.06
CA GLN A 616 -12.41 21.21 18.23
C GLN A 616 -13.92 21.46 18.36
N THR A 617 -14.72 20.61 17.73
CA THR A 617 -16.18 20.60 17.89
C THR A 617 -16.66 19.35 18.60
N LEU A 618 -17.69 19.50 19.43
CA LEU A 618 -18.39 18.40 20.09
C LEU A 618 -19.85 18.41 19.65
N ALA A 619 -20.30 17.33 19.03
CA ALA A 619 -21.64 17.21 18.46
C ALA A 619 -22.32 15.88 18.81
N GLY A 620 -23.64 15.82 18.60
CA GLY A 620 -24.46 14.64 18.80
C GLY A 620 -25.09 14.57 20.19
N THR A 621 -25.29 13.35 20.72
CA THR A 621 -25.90 13.10 22.03
C THR A 621 -24.83 13.08 23.12
N LEU A 622 -24.80 14.11 23.97
CA LEU A 622 -23.80 14.31 25.03
C LEU A 622 -24.44 14.39 26.44
N THR A 623 -25.66 13.87 26.57
CA THR A 623 -26.50 13.89 27.77
C THR A 623 -27.11 12.51 28.03
N GLY A 624 -27.83 12.36 29.15
CA GLY A 624 -28.50 11.12 29.50
C GLY A 624 -27.51 9.97 29.68
N SER A 625 -27.75 8.84 29.00
CA SER A 625 -26.83 7.69 29.04
C SER A 625 -25.46 7.97 28.42
N SER A 626 -25.33 9.03 27.62
CA SER A 626 -24.07 9.47 27.00
C SER A 626 -23.49 10.73 27.66
N ALA A 627 -23.94 11.06 28.87
CA ALA A 627 -23.28 12.06 29.70
C ALA A 627 -21.82 11.67 29.93
N PHE A 628 -20.94 12.65 30.08
CA PHE A 628 -19.56 12.39 30.51
C PHE A 628 -19.52 12.14 32.03
N TYR A 629 -18.53 11.41 32.51
CA TYR A 629 -18.19 11.45 33.93
C TYR A 629 -17.21 12.59 34.17
N GLY A 630 -15.96 12.43 33.74
CA GLY A 630 -14.97 13.51 33.71
C GLY A 630 -14.87 14.11 32.31
N LEU A 631 -15.08 15.42 32.21
CA LEU A 631 -14.84 16.22 31.01
C LEU A 631 -13.73 17.23 31.30
N SER A 632 -12.61 17.11 30.60
CA SER A 632 -11.48 18.03 30.72
C SER A 632 -11.22 18.77 29.42
N ILE A 633 -11.11 20.11 29.48
CA ILE A 633 -10.67 20.91 28.34
C ILE A 633 -9.28 21.45 28.63
N THR A 634 -8.34 21.09 27.76
CA THR A 634 -6.96 21.60 27.80
C THR A 634 -6.57 22.38 26.55
N ASN A 635 -7.39 22.29 25.50
CA ASN A 635 -7.24 23.05 24.27
C ASN A 635 -7.31 24.57 24.52
N ASN A 636 -6.21 25.24 24.21
CA ASN A 636 -6.04 26.69 24.28
C ASN A 636 -5.72 27.31 22.92
N SER A 637 -6.11 26.66 21.82
CA SER A 637 -5.82 27.12 20.45
C SER A 637 -6.67 28.31 20.01
N GLY A 638 -7.70 28.66 20.78
CA GLY A 638 -8.53 29.82 20.48
C GLY A 638 -7.74 31.12 20.65
N VAL A 639 -8.11 32.15 19.89
CA VAL A 639 -7.44 33.44 19.91
C VAL A 639 -8.29 34.48 20.65
N ASP A 640 -7.59 35.35 21.36
CA ASP A 640 -8.10 36.42 22.19
C ASP A 640 -9.07 37.35 21.49
N ASP A 641 -10.10 37.70 22.24
CA ASP A 641 -10.80 38.98 22.12
C ASP A 641 -10.35 39.84 23.31
N PRO A 642 -9.90 41.09 23.12
CA PRO A 642 -9.61 42.00 24.23
C PRO A 642 -10.89 42.30 25.04
N GLY A 643 -11.12 41.51 26.09
CA GLY A 643 -12.20 41.73 27.07
C GLY A 643 -13.56 41.17 26.63
N CYS A 644 -14.60 42.00 26.75
CA CYS A 644 -16.00 41.65 26.48
C CYS A 644 -16.44 41.96 25.03
N GLY A 645 -15.50 41.90 24.08
CA GLY A 645 -15.76 42.16 22.67
C GLY A 645 -16.55 41.05 21.96
N THR A 646 -16.67 41.21 20.63
CA THR A 646 -17.39 40.28 19.73
C THR A 646 -16.47 39.49 18.78
N SER A 647 -15.14 39.67 18.85
CA SER A 647 -14.13 39.03 17.98
C SER A 647 -13.56 37.75 18.62
N PHE A 648 -14.43 36.87 19.09
CA PHE A 648 -14.07 35.64 19.80
C PHE A 648 -13.85 34.47 18.83
N THR A 649 -12.65 33.87 18.85
CA THR A 649 -12.37 32.60 18.14
C THR A 649 -12.20 31.46 19.15
N PRO A 650 -13.17 30.53 19.27
CA PRO A 650 -13.08 29.43 20.22
C PRO A 650 -12.03 28.39 19.83
N GLY A 651 -11.36 27.81 20.84
CA GLY A 651 -10.60 26.57 20.70
C GLY A 651 -11.51 25.34 20.79
N VAL A 652 -12.60 25.42 21.56
CA VAL A 652 -13.61 24.36 21.68
C VAL A 652 -15.00 24.92 21.45
N ILE A 653 -15.81 24.23 20.64
CA ILE A 653 -17.21 24.57 20.37
C ILE A 653 -18.09 23.38 20.76
N PHE A 654 -19.05 23.63 21.65
CA PHE A 654 -20.17 22.71 21.86
C PHE A 654 -21.28 23.00 20.85
N LEU A 655 -21.63 22.00 20.04
CA LEU A 655 -22.75 22.04 19.09
C LEU A 655 -24.01 21.36 19.65
N ALA A 656 -23.98 20.91 20.90
CA ALA A 656 -25.09 20.29 21.61
C ALA A 656 -24.97 20.53 23.13
N SER A 657 -26.10 20.40 23.84
CA SER A 657 -26.16 20.36 25.30
C SER A 657 -25.27 19.24 25.87
N VAL A 658 -24.66 19.46 27.05
CA VAL A 658 -23.72 18.51 27.67
C VAL A 658 -24.08 18.26 29.13
N THR A 659 -23.95 17.01 29.57
CA THR A 659 -23.98 16.64 30.98
C THR A 659 -22.64 16.03 31.39
N ALA A 660 -22.07 16.47 32.52
CA ALA A 660 -20.88 15.84 33.12
C ALA A 660 -20.92 15.82 34.66
N THR A 661 -20.34 14.80 35.29
CA THR A 661 -20.17 14.79 36.75
C THR A 661 -19.06 15.75 37.20
N GLU A 662 -17.93 15.74 36.48
CA GLU A 662 -16.79 16.62 36.74
C GLU A 662 -16.45 17.38 35.46
N TYR A 663 -16.46 18.71 35.52
CA TYR A 663 -16.03 19.55 34.41
C TYR A 663 -14.85 20.44 34.82
N THR A 664 -13.69 20.16 34.22
CA THR A 664 -12.42 20.78 34.60
C THR A 664 -11.79 21.54 33.44
N ILE A 665 -11.44 22.80 33.69
CA ILE A 665 -10.63 23.64 32.79
C ILE A 665 -9.60 24.36 33.64
N THR A 666 -8.38 23.84 33.62
CA THR A 666 -7.21 24.41 34.32
C THR A 666 -6.11 24.85 33.36
N SER A 667 -6.32 24.67 32.05
CA SER A 667 -5.41 25.17 31.03
C SER A 667 -5.62 26.66 30.83
N ALA A 668 -4.57 27.43 31.11
CA ALA A 668 -4.45 28.84 30.78
C ALA A 668 -4.95 29.14 29.36
N SER A 669 -5.73 30.21 29.22
CA SER A 669 -6.21 30.74 27.94
C SER A 669 -7.14 29.82 27.14
N ALA A 670 -7.74 28.79 27.74
CA ALA A 670 -8.76 27.98 27.08
C ALA A 670 -9.98 28.83 26.68
N ARG A 671 -10.50 28.60 25.47
CA ARG A 671 -11.64 29.35 24.89
C ARG A 671 -12.74 28.41 24.45
N VAL A 672 -13.89 28.52 25.10
CA VAL A 672 -15.01 27.60 24.93
C VAL A 672 -16.26 28.36 24.50
N GLN A 673 -16.84 27.94 23.38
CA GLN A 673 -18.15 28.40 22.92
C GLN A 673 -19.24 27.43 23.34
N TYR A 674 -20.30 27.99 23.91
CA TYR A 674 -21.51 27.27 24.28
C TYR A 674 -22.64 27.64 23.32
N LEU A 675 -23.35 26.65 22.80
CA LEU A 675 -24.55 26.83 21.99
C LEU A 675 -25.64 27.61 22.74
N SER A 676 -26.12 28.70 22.14
CA SER A 676 -27.24 29.52 22.62
C SER A 676 -28.49 28.68 22.88
N GLY A 677 -29.11 28.82 24.05
CA GLY A 677 -30.26 28.01 24.48
C GLY A 677 -29.93 26.54 24.81
N GLY A 678 -28.68 26.10 24.60
CA GLY A 678 -28.22 24.79 25.05
C GLY A 678 -28.15 24.71 26.58
N THR A 679 -28.35 23.52 27.14
CA THR A 679 -28.28 23.27 28.58
C THR A 679 -27.02 22.49 28.93
N TYR A 680 -26.25 23.01 29.87
CA TYR A 680 -24.98 22.46 30.32
C TYR A 680 -25.11 22.11 31.80
N THR A 681 -25.12 20.81 32.10
CA THR A 681 -25.41 20.27 33.43
C THR A 681 -24.14 19.66 34.01
N PHE A 682 -23.58 20.28 35.05
CA PHE A 682 -22.37 19.83 35.70
C PHE A 682 -22.62 19.59 37.19
N THR A 683 -22.20 18.45 37.74
CA THR A 683 -22.27 18.26 39.21
C THR A 683 -21.17 19.08 39.87
N ASN A 684 -19.91 18.84 39.53
CA ASN A 684 -18.77 19.54 40.09
C ASN A 684 -18.02 20.30 38.99
N ILE A 685 -17.58 21.51 39.30
CA ILE A 685 -16.78 22.34 38.39
C ILE A 685 -15.43 22.70 39.01
N ASN A 686 -14.40 22.77 38.17
CA ASN A 686 -13.08 23.31 38.50
C ASN A 686 -12.59 24.17 37.33
N TRP A 687 -12.78 25.47 37.47
CA TRP A 687 -12.47 26.47 36.46
C TRP A 687 -11.40 27.42 36.99
N ASN A 688 -10.18 27.28 36.47
CA ASN A 688 -9.04 28.06 36.94
C ASN A 688 -8.10 28.42 35.79
N GLY A 689 -8.14 29.68 35.36
CA GLY A 689 -7.20 30.22 34.35
C GLY A 689 -5.77 30.45 34.86
N GLY A 690 -5.51 30.24 36.15
CA GLY A 690 -4.18 30.26 36.76
C GLY A 690 -3.71 31.65 37.19
N ALA A 691 -3.73 32.64 36.30
CA ALA A 691 -3.24 33.99 36.57
C ALA A 691 -3.94 35.07 35.73
N SER A 692 -3.66 36.34 36.05
CA SER A 692 -4.06 37.47 35.22
C SER A 692 -3.33 37.41 33.86
N GLY A 693 -4.06 37.62 32.77
CA GLY A 693 -3.55 37.50 31.40
C GLY A 693 -3.65 36.09 30.80
N THR A 694 -4.03 35.09 31.60
CA THR A 694 -4.23 33.69 31.15
C THR A 694 -5.64 33.20 31.41
N GLN A 695 -6.61 34.11 31.52
CA GLN A 695 -7.99 33.78 31.84
C GLN A 695 -8.57 32.73 30.89
N ILE A 696 -9.51 31.92 31.37
CA ILE A 696 -10.33 31.07 30.51
C ILE A 696 -11.58 31.83 30.08
N PHE A 697 -12.03 31.59 28.85
CA PHE A 697 -13.09 32.37 28.23
C PHE A 697 -14.28 31.50 27.85
N PHE A 698 -15.46 31.89 28.32
CA PHE A 698 -16.74 31.27 27.99
C PHE A 698 -17.61 32.25 27.22
N ARG A 699 -18.10 31.84 26.06
CA ARG A 699 -18.96 32.69 25.22
C ARG A 699 -20.17 31.94 24.71
N ASN A 700 -21.28 32.65 24.66
CA ASN A 700 -22.46 32.24 23.94
C ASN A 700 -22.21 32.28 22.42
N SER A 701 -22.69 31.27 21.69
CA SER A 701 -22.60 31.21 20.22
C SER A 701 -23.41 32.30 19.53
N ASN A 702 -24.49 32.80 20.16
CA ASN A 702 -25.32 33.87 19.61
C ASN A 702 -26.07 34.62 20.74
N LEU A 703 -25.56 35.77 21.15
CA LEU A 703 -26.18 36.59 22.21
C LEU A 703 -27.61 37.05 21.87
N SER A 704 -27.95 37.20 20.59
CA SER A 704 -29.30 37.61 20.16
C SER A 704 -30.35 36.48 20.27
N ALA A 705 -29.90 35.23 20.47
CA ALA A 705 -30.75 34.06 20.55
C ALA A 705 -30.98 33.57 22.00
N GLY A 706 -30.64 34.40 22.99
CA GLY A 706 -30.79 34.11 24.43
C GLY A 706 -29.54 33.48 25.05
N ALA A 707 -29.48 33.41 26.38
CA ALA A 707 -28.33 32.88 27.10
C ALA A 707 -28.11 31.37 26.86
N TRP A 708 -26.89 30.88 27.10
CA TRP A 708 -26.66 29.44 27.31
C TRP A 708 -26.98 29.08 28.75
N LEU A 709 -27.68 27.96 28.97
CA LEU A 709 -28.21 27.58 30.28
C LEU A 709 -27.20 26.71 31.02
N LEU A 710 -26.88 27.07 32.25
CA LEU A 710 -25.95 26.37 33.13
C LEU A 710 -26.70 25.82 34.35
N HIS A 711 -26.46 24.55 34.66
CA HIS A 711 -26.93 23.90 35.88
C HIS A 711 -25.72 23.32 36.61
N VAL A 712 -25.33 23.95 37.73
CA VAL A 712 -24.31 23.41 38.64
C VAL A 712 -24.98 23.01 39.95
N SER A 713 -24.89 21.75 40.36
CA SER A 713 -25.59 21.25 41.55
C SER A 713 -24.70 20.89 42.73
N GLY A 714 -23.42 20.65 42.50
CA GLY A 714 -22.44 20.21 43.48
C GLY A 714 -21.33 21.23 43.72
N THR A 715 -20.10 20.73 43.86
CA THR A 715 -18.95 21.48 44.37
C THR A 715 -18.35 22.39 43.30
N GLN A 716 -18.06 23.64 43.67
CA GLN A 716 -17.33 24.60 42.86
C GLN A 716 -15.90 24.72 43.40
N THR A 717 -15.01 23.83 42.95
CA THR A 717 -13.63 23.72 43.48
C THR A 717 -12.83 25.00 43.23
N ALA A 718 -13.04 25.59 42.05
CA ALA A 718 -12.51 26.89 41.70
C ALA A 718 -13.42 27.55 40.66
N VAL A 719 -13.62 28.85 40.82
CA VAL A 719 -14.08 29.76 39.76
C VAL A 719 -13.15 30.97 39.82
N SER A 720 -12.02 30.84 39.14
CA SER A 720 -10.92 31.82 39.19
C SER A 720 -10.36 32.11 37.81
N TYR A 721 -10.06 33.38 37.54
CA TYR A 721 -9.59 33.82 36.22
C TYR A 721 -10.52 33.37 35.09
N VAL A 722 -11.83 33.43 35.32
CA VAL A 722 -12.87 33.11 34.35
C VAL A 722 -13.43 34.41 33.76
N ASN A 723 -13.50 34.47 32.43
CA ASN A 723 -14.16 35.54 31.71
C ASN A 723 -15.37 34.96 30.97
N VAL A 724 -16.58 35.34 31.36
CA VAL A 724 -17.83 34.72 30.90
C VAL A 724 -18.83 35.75 30.40
N GLY A 725 -19.60 35.42 29.36
CA GLY A 725 -20.69 36.26 28.86
C GLY A 725 -21.88 35.44 28.36
N GLY A 726 -23.09 35.96 28.59
CA GLY A 726 -24.35 35.38 28.11
C GLY A 726 -24.73 34.04 28.74
N SER A 727 -24.35 33.79 30.01
CA SER A 727 -24.66 32.56 30.76
C SER A 727 -25.87 32.74 31.68
N ASP A 728 -26.81 31.80 31.71
CA ASP A 728 -27.87 31.78 32.71
C ASP A 728 -27.74 30.53 33.61
N ALA A 729 -27.28 30.73 34.84
CA ALA A 729 -27.08 29.67 35.83
C ALA A 729 -28.29 29.45 36.75
N SER A 730 -29.44 30.08 36.49
CA SER A 730 -30.60 30.10 37.40
C SER A 730 -31.20 28.71 37.68
N SER A 731 -30.91 27.73 36.83
CA SER A 731 -31.40 26.36 37.01
C SER A 731 -30.64 25.57 38.08
N GLY A 732 -29.47 26.05 38.55
CA GLY A 732 -28.65 25.40 39.58
C GLY A 732 -28.21 26.36 40.68
N ASN A 733 -27.17 25.98 41.42
CA ASN A 733 -26.52 26.81 42.42
C ASN A 733 -25.93 28.08 41.77
N SER A 734 -25.94 29.19 42.52
CA SER A 734 -25.25 30.42 42.09
C SER A 734 -23.77 30.18 41.87
N ILE A 735 -23.20 30.70 40.79
CA ILE A 735 -21.79 30.49 40.46
C ILE A 735 -20.92 31.48 41.27
N LEU A 736 -20.03 30.95 42.10
CA LEU A 736 -19.26 31.71 43.09
C LEU A 736 -17.99 32.34 42.47
N ALA A 737 -18.15 33.45 41.76
CA ALA A 737 -17.09 34.14 41.02
C ALA A 737 -16.49 35.37 41.76
N TYR A 738 -16.66 35.47 43.09
CA TYR A 738 -16.44 36.72 43.85
C TYR A 738 -15.00 36.94 44.36
N ASN A 739 -14.04 36.09 43.99
CA ASN A 739 -12.66 36.18 44.47
C ASN A 739 -11.81 37.31 43.85
N GLY A 740 -12.44 38.21 43.07
CA GLY A 740 -11.78 39.35 42.43
C GLY A 740 -10.95 39.03 41.18
N THR A 741 -10.90 37.77 40.73
CA THR A 741 -10.10 37.37 39.55
C THR A 741 -10.92 37.17 38.27
N ASN A 742 -12.24 37.17 38.38
CA ASN A 742 -13.17 36.87 37.28
C ASN A 742 -13.66 38.15 36.58
N THR A 743 -14.10 38.01 35.33
CA THR A 743 -14.64 39.12 34.53
C THR A 743 -16.05 38.79 34.07
N ASP A 744 -16.99 39.65 34.43
CA ASP A 744 -18.37 39.64 33.93
C ASP A 744 -18.44 40.37 32.59
N CYS A 745 -18.77 39.64 31.51
CA CYS A 745 -18.93 40.20 30.17
C CYS A 745 -20.39 40.36 29.75
N ASN A 746 -21.22 40.82 30.68
CA ASN A 746 -22.64 41.13 30.53
C ASN A 746 -23.51 39.89 30.25
N ASP A 747 -24.82 40.05 30.53
CA ASP A 747 -25.87 39.05 30.31
C ASP A 747 -25.62 37.71 31.03
N ASN A 748 -24.89 37.75 32.14
CA ASN A 748 -24.75 36.62 33.06
C ASN A 748 -25.82 36.69 34.16
N VAL A 749 -26.54 35.60 34.39
CA VAL A 749 -27.61 35.48 35.38
C VAL A 749 -27.26 34.39 36.39
N ASN A 750 -27.48 34.68 37.67
CA ASN A 750 -27.12 33.80 38.80
C ASN A 750 -25.60 33.54 38.93
N TRP A 751 -24.79 34.58 38.67
CA TRP A 751 -23.35 34.61 38.91
C TRP A 751 -22.99 35.66 39.97
N ALA A 752 -22.19 35.28 40.95
CA ALA A 752 -21.76 36.13 42.04
C ALA A 752 -20.35 36.70 41.78
N PHE A 753 -20.25 37.86 41.11
CA PHE A 753 -18.95 38.51 40.83
C PHE A 753 -18.43 39.38 41.98
N SER A 754 -19.25 39.65 42.98
CA SER A 754 -18.86 40.37 44.20
C SER A 754 -19.42 39.64 45.42
N ASN A 755 -18.71 39.70 46.55
CA ASN A 755 -19.09 38.98 47.77
C ASN A 755 -20.08 39.77 48.65
N GLY A 756 -20.86 40.70 48.09
CA GLY A 756 -21.76 41.56 48.89
C GLY A 756 -21.05 42.33 50.01
N ALA A 757 -21.77 42.64 51.09
CA ALA A 757 -21.25 43.33 52.28
C ALA A 757 -21.80 42.72 53.58
N LEU A 758 -20.96 42.70 54.62
CA LEU A 758 -21.35 42.39 55.99
C LEU A 758 -21.26 43.69 56.80
N SER A 759 -22.36 44.11 57.42
CA SER A 759 -22.42 45.36 58.18
C SER A 759 -23.25 45.23 59.45
N VAL A 760 -22.94 46.10 60.40
CA VAL A 760 -23.77 46.36 61.59
C VAL A 760 -24.11 47.85 61.64
N ASP A 761 -25.34 48.16 62.03
CA ASP A 761 -25.86 49.52 62.20
C ASP A 761 -26.82 49.59 63.39
N ILE A 762 -27.04 50.78 63.94
CA ILE A 762 -28.15 51.03 64.87
C ILE A 762 -29.26 51.72 64.09
N VAL A 763 -30.43 51.09 63.99
CA VAL A 763 -31.56 51.57 63.19
C VAL A 763 -32.79 51.87 64.04
N ASP A 764 -33.63 52.78 63.56
CA ASP A 764 -34.89 53.11 64.21
C ASP A 764 -36.00 52.07 63.96
N GLY A 765 -37.22 52.37 64.46
CA GLY A 765 -38.38 51.50 64.28
C GLY A 765 -38.76 51.23 62.82
N SER A 766 -38.41 52.14 61.91
CA SER A 766 -38.62 52.05 60.46
C SER A 766 -37.45 51.41 59.69
N GLY A 767 -36.31 51.22 60.36
CA GLY A 767 -35.09 50.64 59.77
C GLY A 767 -34.11 51.66 59.20
N ALA A 768 -34.25 52.96 59.51
CA ALA A 768 -33.30 54.00 59.13
C ALA A 768 -32.17 54.15 60.15
N SER A 769 -30.94 54.42 59.71
CA SER A 769 -29.77 54.59 60.58
C SER A 769 -29.96 55.73 61.60
N VAL A 770 -29.61 55.48 62.85
CA VAL A 770 -29.66 56.44 63.95
C VAL A 770 -28.34 57.22 63.98
N MET A 771 -28.39 58.52 63.71
CA MET A 771 -27.19 59.37 63.56
C MET A 771 -26.36 59.54 64.83
N SER A 772 -26.97 59.39 66.01
CA SER A 772 -26.28 59.50 67.31
C SER A 772 -26.89 58.48 68.26
N PRO A 773 -26.52 57.20 68.13
CA PRO A 773 -27.10 56.14 68.91
C PRO A 773 -26.62 56.25 70.37
N ALA A 774 -27.53 56.11 71.32
CA ALA A 774 -27.23 56.19 72.75
C ALA A 774 -28.10 55.24 73.56
N VAL A 775 -27.52 54.63 74.59
CA VAL A 775 -28.26 53.84 75.58
C VAL A 775 -28.28 54.62 76.89
N VAL A 776 -29.47 54.86 77.42
CA VAL A 776 -29.63 55.54 78.70
C VAL A 776 -29.76 54.48 79.79
N LEU A 777 -28.88 54.52 80.79
CA LEU A 777 -29.03 53.75 82.01
C LEU A 777 -29.97 54.46 82.99
N SER A 778 -30.64 53.70 83.85
CA SER A 778 -31.65 54.22 84.78
C SER A 778 -31.04 55.16 85.81
N ALA A 779 -31.69 56.30 86.05
CA ALA A 779 -31.24 57.25 87.06
C ALA A 779 -31.28 56.63 88.46
N ILE A 780 -30.20 56.80 89.21
CA ILE A 780 -30.06 56.38 90.61
C ILE A 780 -29.79 57.61 91.49
N SER A 781 -30.17 57.56 92.76
CA SER A 781 -29.89 58.65 93.71
C SER A 781 -28.46 58.55 94.23
N VAL A 782 -27.84 59.67 94.62
CA VAL A 782 -26.51 59.64 95.26
C VAL A 782 -26.57 58.78 96.54
N SER A 783 -25.60 57.88 96.71
CA SER A 783 -25.53 56.94 97.84
C SER A 783 -24.10 56.80 98.34
N ILE A 784 -23.94 56.46 99.62
CA ILE A 784 -22.65 56.10 100.24
C ILE A 784 -22.33 54.59 100.10
N ALA A 785 -23.21 53.83 99.46
CA ALA A 785 -23.00 52.45 99.06
C ALA A 785 -22.97 52.36 97.52
N SER A 786 -22.31 51.33 96.99
CA SER A 786 -22.37 51.03 95.56
C SER A 786 -23.80 50.70 95.13
N GLN A 787 -24.12 51.00 93.88
CA GLN A 787 -25.46 50.83 93.31
C GLN A 787 -25.35 50.25 91.91
N THR A 788 -26.44 49.66 91.43
CA THR A 788 -26.53 49.18 90.05
C THR A 788 -27.47 50.06 89.25
N SER A 789 -26.99 50.59 88.13
CA SER A 789 -27.80 51.27 87.13
C SER A 789 -27.98 50.34 85.93
N THR A 790 -29.23 50.14 85.51
CA THR A 790 -29.57 49.23 84.41
C THR A 790 -30.10 49.97 83.20
N GLY A 791 -29.85 49.45 82.00
CA GLY A 791 -30.44 49.95 80.76
C GLY A 791 -30.60 48.85 79.73
N THR A 792 -31.27 49.17 78.62
CA THR A 792 -31.53 48.21 77.55
C THR A 792 -30.87 48.68 76.26
N PHE A 793 -29.93 47.89 75.76
CA PHE A 793 -29.32 48.07 74.46
C PHE A 793 -30.17 47.36 73.38
N GLY A 794 -30.52 48.09 72.32
CA GLY A 794 -31.47 47.59 71.33
C GLY A 794 -32.92 47.87 71.73
N THR A 795 -33.36 49.13 71.72
CA THR A 795 -34.79 49.46 71.95
C THR A 795 -35.55 49.52 70.63
N GLY A 796 -36.88 49.60 70.66
CA GLY A 796 -37.69 49.66 69.44
C GLY A 796 -37.36 50.85 68.51
N SER A 797 -36.80 51.93 69.05
CA SER A 797 -36.33 53.11 68.30
C SER A 797 -34.83 53.12 68.02
N GLN A 798 -34.07 52.13 68.50
CA GLN A 798 -32.62 52.00 68.32
C GLN A 798 -32.24 50.51 68.38
N LYS A 799 -32.58 49.76 67.35
CA LYS A 799 -32.31 48.32 67.20
C LYS A 799 -30.92 48.11 66.62
N ILE A 800 -30.25 47.01 66.98
CA ILE A 800 -28.98 46.65 66.35
C ILE A 800 -29.30 45.82 65.11
N ARG A 801 -29.05 46.35 63.91
CA ARG A 801 -29.25 45.63 62.65
C ARG A 801 -27.93 45.05 62.16
N ILE A 802 -27.91 43.74 61.94
CA ILE A 802 -26.85 43.05 61.22
C ILE A 802 -27.36 42.73 59.83
N SER A 803 -26.66 43.17 58.80
CA SER A 803 -26.97 42.84 57.40
C SER A 803 -25.84 42.02 56.81
N ASN A 804 -26.12 40.82 56.32
CA ASN A 804 -25.16 39.96 55.64
C ASN A 804 -25.64 39.66 54.22
N SER A 805 -25.20 40.46 53.25
CA SER A 805 -25.39 40.17 51.82
C SER A 805 -24.23 39.39 51.21
N THR A 806 -23.28 38.91 52.03
CA THR A 806 -22.16 38.09 51.57
C THR A 806 -22.54 36.64 51.39
N PHE A 807 -21.73 35.87 50.65
CA PHE A 807 -21.87 34.41 50.58
C PHE A 807 -21.20 33.68 51.76
N THR A 808 -20.74 34.42 52.76
CA THR A 808 -20.07 33.88 53.94
C THR A 808 -21.06 33.91 55.12
N PRO A 809 -21.59 32.75 55.55
CA PRO A 809 -22.63 32.71 56.58
C PRO A 809 -22.08 33.00 57.99
N THR A 810 -20.77 32.84 58.20
CA THR A 810 -20.08 32.93 59.49
C THR A 810 -19.60 34.33 59.82
N TRP A 811 -19.98 34.84 60.99
CA TRP A 811 -19.61 36.15 61.52
C TRP A 811 -19.85 36.23 63.03
N THR A 812 -19.22 37.22 63.68
CA THR A 812 -19.40 37.52 65.11
C THR A 812 -19.62 39.02 65.33
N LEU A 813 -20.59 39.38 66.18
CA LEU A 813 -20.85 40.74 66.64
C LEU A 813 -20.34 40.93 68.07
N THR A 814 -19.54 41.97 68.31
CA THR A 814 -18.96 42.31 69.61
C THR A 814 -19.20 43.78 69.97
N LEU A 815 -19.16 44.08 71.26
CA LEU A 815 -19.23 45.43 71.84
C LEU A 815 -17.99 45.67 72.72
N ALA A 816 -17.34 46.81 72.53
CA ALA A 816 -16.17 47.22 73.31
C ALA A 816 -16.19 48.73 73.58
N ALA A 817 -15.45 49.22 74.56
CA ALA A 817 -15.25 50.65 74.75
C ALA A 817 -14.43 51.24 73.59
N THR A 818 -14.87 52.38 73.05
CA THR A 818 -14.31 52.97 71.82
C THR A 818 -12.83 53.35 71.96
N PHE A 819 -12.42 53.82 73.14
CA PHE A 819 -11.03 54.23 73.40
C PHE A 819 -10.21 53.16 74.14
N GLY A 820 -10.70 51.90 74.13
CA GLY A 820 -10.01 50.76 74.72
C GLY A 820 -10.21 50.64 76.24
N ALA A 821 -9.40 49.78 76.86
CA ALA A 821 -9.56 49.37 78.25
C ALA A 821 -9.41 50.50 79.27
N THR A 822 -8.73 51.61 78.95
CA THR A 822 -8.56 52.76 79.86
C THR A 822 -9.71 53.78 79.76
N SER A 823 -10.83 53.42 79.14
CA SER A 823 -11.99 54.31 79.02
C SER A 823 -12.72 54.38 80.36
N VAL A 824 -13.25 55.53 80.74
CA VAL A 824 -14.05 55.67 81.96
C VAL A 824 -15.34 56.39 81.64
N TRP A 825 -16.40 56.15 82.40
CA TRP A 825 -17.58 57.02 82.39
C TRP A 825 -17.14 58.43 82.78
N THR A 826 -17.40 59.41 81.93
CA THR A 826 -16.97 60.80 82.15
C THR A 826 -18.18 61.72 82.17
N GLY A 827 -18.32 62.50 83.24
CA GLY A 827 -19.29 63.60 83.35
C GLY A 827 -18.63 64.89 83.80
N SER A 828 -19.37 66.00 83.84
CA SER A 828 -18.84 67.32 84.26
C SER A 828 -18.42 67.39 85.73
N THR A 829 -18.85 66.43 86.56
CA THR A 829 -18.65 66.43 88.02
C THR A 829 -17.77 65.28 88.53
N GLY A 830 -17.41 64.30 87.69
CA GLY A 830 -16.58 63.16 88.09
C GLY A 830 -16.38 62.12 86.98
N THR A 831 -15.65 61.05 87.32
CA THR A 831 -15.44 59.85 86.49
C THR A 831 -15.56 58.58 87.32
N TYR A 832 -16.01 57.48 86.71
CA TYR A 832 -15.95 56.13 87.29
C TYR A 832 -15.78 55.08 86.19
N ASP A 833 -15.32 53.88 86.55
CA ASP A 833 -14.91 52.88 85.57
C ASP A 833 -16.04 51.93 85.14
N PHE A 834 -15.80 51.18 84.07
CA PHE A 834 -16.69 50.20 83.47
C PHE A 834 -16.12 48.77 83.48
N ASN A 835 -14.90 48.52 83.94
CA ASN A 835 -14.22 47.24 83.76
C ASN A 835 -13.45 46.73 84.99
N ASP A 836 -13.89 47.07 86.19
CA ASP A 836 -13.29 46.65 87.45
C ASP A 836 -14.09 45.56 88.20
N PRO A 837 -13.69 44.27 88.16
CA PRO A 837 -14.42 43.15 88.74
C PRO A 837 -14.28 43.04 90.27
N THR A 838 -14.78 44.02 91.01
CA THR A 838 -14.76 44.02 92.49
C THR A 838 -16.16 43.91 93.10
N SER A 839 -16.26 43.36 94.31
CA SER A 839 -17.55 43.05 94.97
C SER A 839 -18.39 44.29 95.34
N ASP A 840 -17.78 45.47 95.38
CA ASP A 840 -18.40 46.71 95.85
C ASP A 840 -18.23 47.88 94.87
N ALA A 841 -17.99 47.59 93.58
CA ALA A 841 -17.66 48.59 92.56
C ALA A 841 -16.48 49.49 92.99
N GLY A 842 -15.52 48.90 93.72
CA GLY A 842 -14.26 49.52 94.05
C GLY A 842 -13.25 49.41 92.92
N ASP A 843 -12.19 50.20 93.05
CA ASP A 843 -11.01 50.22 92.18
C ASP A 843 -10.30 48.86 92.22
N GLY A 844 -10.01 48.30 91.05
CA GLY A 844 -9.39 47.00 90.86
C GLY A 844 -7.87 47.08 90.81
N VAL A 845 -7.27 46.31 89.90
CA VAL A 845 -5.81 46.15 89.81
C VAL A 845 -5.32 46.70 88.48
N ASP A 846 -5.68 47.94 88.19
CA ASP A 846 -5.22 48.66 87.00
C ASP A 846 -4.48 49.98 87.34
N ALA A 847 -4.32 50.84 86.34
CA ALA A 847 -3.49 52.03 86.42
C ALA A 847 -4.25 53.30 86.82
N ASP A 848 -5.59 53.26 86.80
CA ASP A 848 -6.39 54.38 87.28
C ASP A 848 -6.69 54.21 88.78
N SER A 849 -7.69 54.91 89.30
CA SER A 849 -8.02 54.83 90.72
C SER A 849 -9.52 54.95 90.93
N VAL A 850 -10.30 54.54 89.93
CA VAL A 850 -11.75 54.67 89.90
C VAL A 850 -12.39 53.31 89.67
N GLY A 851 -13.28 52.90 90.57
CA GLY A 851 -13.97 51.62 90.43
C GLY A 851 -15.18 51.66 89.50
N GLY A 852 -15.71 50.49 89.16
CA GLY A 852 -17.01 50.32 88.52
C GLY A 852 -17.00 49.20 87.48
N GLN A 853 -18.16 48.61 87.18
CA GLN A 853 -18.20 47.50 86.22
C GLN A 853 -19.49 47.46 85.39
N LEU A 854 -19.34 47.48 84.07
CA LEU A 854 -20.38 47.24 83.10
C LEU A 854 -20.48 45.75 82.79
N THR A 855 -21.66 45.19 83.03
CA THR A 855 -22.05 43.84 82.63
C THR A 855 -23.04 43.90 81.48
N ILE A 856 -22.80 43.08 80.46
CA ILE A 856 -23.68 42.89 79.30
C ILE A 856 -24.31 41.51 79.40
N THR A 857 -25.62 41.42 79.18
CA THR A 857 -26.39 40.16 79.20
C THR A 857 -26.98 39.91 77.80
N PRO A 858 -26.20 39.41 76.81
CA PRO A 858 -26.72 39.23 75.45
C PRO A 858 -27.92 38.27 75.38
N THR A 859 -27.96 37.28 76.27
CA THR A 859 -29.02 36.26 76.34
C THR A 859 -30.42 36.79 76.67
N SER A 860 -30.55 38.04 77.16
CA SER A 860 -31.86 38.68 77.35
C SER A 860 -32.45 39.20 76.04
N GLY A 861 -31.63 39.30 74.99
CA GLY A 861 -32.01 39.87 73.71
C GLY A 861 -33.02 39.02 72.94
N THR A 862 -33.66 39.66 71.97
CA THR A 862 -34.53 39.04 70.97
C THR A 862 -33.97 39.30 69.58
N ILE A 863 -33.89 38.25 68.75
CA ILE A 863 -33.48 38.34 67.34
C ILE A 863 -34.74 38.35 66.48
N THR A 864 -34.92 39.38 65.67
CA THR A 864 -36.01 39.49 64.69
C THR A 864 -35.43 39.45 63.28
N PRO A 865 -35.58 38.35 62.54
CA PRO A 865 -35.11 38.27 61.15
C PRO A 865 -35.98 39.11 60.20
N GLN A 866 -35.39 39.56 59.09
CA GLN A 866 -36.13 40.02 57.92
C GLN A 866 -37.15 38.95 57.45
N GLY A 867 -38.28 39.37 56.88
CA GLY A 867 -39.24 38.44 56.29
C GLY A 867 -38.61 37.54 55.23
N GLY A 868 -38.65 36.22 55.44
CA GLY A 868 -38.02 35.21 54.59
C GLY A 868 -36.71 34.62 55.15
N CYS A 869 -36.08 35.30 56.11
CA CYS A 869 -34.88 34.84 56.80
C CYS A 869 -35.22 34.12 58.11
N SER A 870 -34.35 33.22 58.56
CA SER A 870 -34.49 32.47 59.81
C SER A 870 -33.48 32.91 60.87
N THR A 871 -33.64 32.42 62.10
CA THR A 871 -32.65 32.56 63.18
C THR A 871 -31.74 31.32 63.30
N THR A 872 -31.81 30.40 62.33
CA THR A 872 -31.03 29.16 62.34
C THR A 872 -29.53 29.49 62.32
N GLY A 873 -28.77 28.82 63.18
CA GLY A 873 -27.33 29.02 63.28
C GLY A 873 -26.88 30.31 63.97
N LEU A 874 -27.80 31.15 64.47
CA LEU A 874 -27.48 32.31 65.30
C LEU A 874 -27.51 31.95 66.80
N SER A 875 -26.58 32.48 67.58
CA SER A 875 -26.50 32.24 69.03
C SER A 875 -25.97 33.45 69.78
N PHE A 876 -26.74 33.91 70.78
CA PHE A 876 -26.30 34.98 71.68
C PHE A 876 -25.03 34.59 72.42
N GLY A 877 -24.17 35.58 72.69
CA GLY A 877 -23.06 35.41 73.61
C GLY A 877 -23.54 35.18 75.04
N SER A 878 -22.66 34.63 75.89
CA SER A 878 -22.94 34.47 77.32
C SER A 878 -22.92 35.83 78.04
N VAL A 879 -23.56 35.90 79.22
CA VAL A 879 -23.41 37.04 80.13
C VAL A 879 -21.93 37.27 80.43
N SER A 880 -21.47 38.51 80.28
CA SER A 880 -20.07 38.86 80.48
C SER A 880 -19.95 40.28 81.00
N ALA A 881 -19.07 40.46 81.99
CA ALA A 881 -18.68 41.77 82.48
C ALA A 881 -17.34 42.19 81.86
N PHE A 882 -17.16 43.49 81.63
CA PHE A 882 -15.86 44.01 81.25
C PHE A 882 -14.89 43.86 82.43
N SER A 883 -13.65 43.50 82.09
CA SER A 883 -12.56 43.33 83.04
C SER A 883 -11.30 43.85 82.36
N GLN A 884 -10.66 44.88 82.90
CA GLN A 884 -9.49 45.46 82.27
C GLN A 884 -8.46 44.38 81.91
N ASP A 885 -7.98 44.42 80.66
CA ASP A 885 -6.98 43.51 80.08
C ASP A 885 -7.35 42.01 80.06
N VAL A 886 -8.56 41.63 80.51
CA VAL A 886 -9.07 40.26 80.50
C VAL A 886 -10.27 40.12 79.56
N VAL A 887 -11.24 41.02 79.65
CA VAL A 887 -12.44 41.08 78.82
C VAL A 887 -12.59 42.50 78.28
N ASN A 888 -11.90 42.76 77.17
CA ASN A 888 -11.91 44.07 76.49
C ASN A 888 -13.06 44.21 75.46
N SER A 889 -13.72 43.10 75.12
CA SER A 889 -14.86 43.06 74.21
C SER A 889 -15.82 41.96 74.61
N VAL A 890 -17.12 42.23 74.57
CA VAL A 890 -18.17 41.23 74.84
C VAL A 890 -18.83 40.81 73.53
N THR A 891 -18.87 39.51 73.27
CA THR A 891 -19.63 38.95 72.14
C THR A 891 -21.13 39.09 72.42
N LEU A 892 -21.84 39.77 71.52
CA LEU A 892 -23.28 39.91 71.59
C LEU A 892 -23.97 38.75 70.87
N LEU A 893 -23.52 38.44 69.66
CA LEU A 893 -24.15 37.44 68.80
C LEU A 893 -23.10 36.78 67.90
N SER A 894 -23.25 35.49 67.63
CA SER A 894 -22.41 34.72 66.70
C SER A 894 -23.28 33.95 65.72
N SER A 895 -22.77 33.72 64.51
CA SER A 895 -23.41 32.89 63.49
C SER A 895 -22.59 31.63 63.19
N SER A 896 -23.16 30.72 62.40
CA SER A 896 -22.50 29.46 62.01
C SER A 896 -22.70 29.17 60.53
N GLY A 897 -22.12 28.08 60.02
CA GLY A 897 -22.22 27.69 58.60
C GLY A 897 -23.63 27.42 58.09
N SER A 898 -24.63 27.33 58.98
CA SER A 898 -26.05 27.15 58.64
C SER A 898 -26.88 28.44 58.70
N THR A 899 -26.26 29.59 58.95
CA THR A 899 -26.95 30.88 58.96
C THR A 899 -27.27 31.34 57.54
N ASP A 900 -28.48 31.87 57.36
CA ASP A 900 -28.91 32.39 56.06
C ASP A 900 -28.00 33.55 55.61
N THR A 901 -27.83 33.71 54.30
CA THR A 901 -27.15 34.84 53.67
C THR A 901 -28.14 35.65 52.84
N ASP A 902 -27.77 36.87 52.46
CA ASP A 902 -28.68 37.86 51.85
C ASP A 902 -29.86 38.22 52.78
N CYS A 903 -29.53 38.35 54.07
CA CYS A 903 -30.47 38.56 55.15
C CYS A 903 -30.02 39.69 56.07
N TYR A 904 -30.98 40.31 56.77
CA TYR A 904 -30.69 41.09 57.96
C TYR A 904 -31.44 40.59 59.19
N TRP A 905 -30.88 40.85 60.37
CA TRP A 905 -31.47 40.56 61.67
C TRP A 905 -31.41 41.79 62.57
N ASP A 906 -32.56 42.15 63.15
CA ASP A 906 -32.68 43.21 64.15
C ASP A 906 -32.62 42.60 65.55
N ILE A 907 -31.73 43.10 66.39
CA ILE A 907 -31.54 42.65 67.77
C ILE A 907 -32.03 43.76 68.71
N THR A 908 -32.87 43.36 69.67
CA THR A 908 -33.40 44.24 70.72
C THR A 908 -33.31 43.58 72.09
N GLY A 909 -33.38 44.35 73.18
CA GLY A 909 -33.57 43.82 74.53
C GLY A 909 -32.31 43.27 75.22
N ILE A 910 -31.10 43.65 74.80
CA ILE A 910 -29.87 43.25 75.52
C ILE A 910 -29.74 44.08 76.79
N ASP A 911 -29.71 43.44 77.95
CA ASP A 911 -29.63 44.14 79.24
C ASP A 911 -28.19 44.59 79.54
N LEU A 912 -28.08 45.84 79.97
CA LEU A 912 -26.86 46.47 80.50
C LEU A 912 -27.01 46.69 82.00
N SER A 913 -25.97 46.40 82.75
CA SER A 913 -25.93 46.63 84.20
C SER A 913 -24.57 47.22 84.59
N GLN A 914 -24.55 48.49 84.95
CA GLN A 914 -23.37 49.17 85.46
C GLN A 914 -23.40 49.19 86.99
N SER A 915 -22.39 48.61 87.62
CA SER A 915 -22.08 48.79 89.03
C SER A 915 -21.39 50.15 89.20
N VAL A 916 -22.08 51.10 89.83
CA VAL A 916 -21.61 52.46 90.09
C VAL A 916 -21.01 52.52 91.51
N PRO A 917 -19.79 53.06 91.69
CA PRO A 917 -19.17 53.16 93.01
C PRO A 917 -19.96 54.01 94.00
N ALA A 918 -19.66 53.84 95.29
CA ALA A 918 -20.16 54.71 96.33
C ALA A 918 -19.71 56.17 96.13
N ALA A 919 -20.54 57.11 96.60
CA ALA A 919 -20.25 58.55 96.67
C ALA A 919 -19.96 59.25 95.33
N GLN A 920 -20.42 58.69 94.20
CA GLN A 920 -20.29 59.35 92.90
C GLN A 920 -21.09 60.67 92.84
N PRO A 921 -20.50 61.77 92.33
CA PRO A 921 -21.19 63.06 92.22
C PRO A 921 -22.42 62.98 91.32
N ALA A 922 -23.48 63.71 91.69
CA ALA A 922 -24.66 63.84 90.84
C ALA A 922 -24.28 64.48 89.50
N GLY A 923 -24.68 63.84 88.40
CA GLY A 923 -24.48 64.32 87.04
C GLY A 923 -25.46 63.62 86.10
N SER A 924 -25.98 64.36 85.12
CA SER A 924 -26.89 63.82 84.09
C SER A 924 -26.17 63.57 82.76
N ASP A 925 -24.84 63.69 82.76
CA ASP A 925 -23.98 63.80 81.58
C ASP A 925 -22.83 62.80 81.59
N TYR A 926 -22.86 61.79 82.47
CA TYR A 926 -21.91 60.68 82.39
C TYR A 926 -22.10 59.91 81.09
N SER A 927 -21.06 59.83 80.28
CA SER A 927 -21.04 59.09 79.02
C SER A 927 -19.83 58.16 78.93
N LEU A 928 -20.04 57.01 78.29
CA LEU A 928 -19.01 56.08 77.88
C LEU A 928 -19.25 55.73 76.41
N ASP A 929 -18.28 56.02 75.56
CA ASP A 929 -18.37 55.72 74.14
C ASP A 929 -18.08 54.23 73.90
N MET A 930 -18.99 53.57 73.19
CA MET A 930 -18.89 52.15 72.85
C MET A 930 -18.89 51.93 71.33
N THR A 931 -18.14 50.93 70.88
CA THR A 931 -18.06 50.53 69.47
C THR A 931 -18.63 49.14 69.27
N LEU A 932 -19.56 49.02 68.31
CA LEU A 932 -20.02 47.74 67.78
C LEU A 932 -19.12 47.30 66.63
N THR A 933 -18.63 46.07 66.69
CA THR A 933 -17.81 45.48 65.62
C THR A 933 -18.42 44.18 65.14
N ILE A 934 -18.68 44.09 63.85
CA ILE A 934 -19.02 42.83 63.19
C ILE A 934 -17.82 42.33 62.38
N THR A 935 -17.52 41.04 62.48
CA THR A 935 -16.35 40.44 61.81
C THR A 935 -16.77 39.13 61.14
N ALA A 936 -16.54 39.01 59.84
CA ALA A 936 -16.70 37.73 59.13
C ALA A 936 -15.70 36.74 59.70
N SER A 937 -16.14 35.51 59.96
CA SER A 937 -15.35 34.45 60.60
C SER A 937 -14.91 33.39 59.59
#